data_AF-A0A0V1D7X7-F1
#
_entry.id   AF-A0A0V1D7X7-F1
#
_cell.length_a   1.000
_cell.length_b   1.000
_cell.length_c   1.000
_cell.angle_alpha   90.00
_cell.angle_beta   90.00
_cell.angle_gamma   90.00
#
_symmetry.space_group_name_H-M   'P 1'
#
loop_
_entity.id
_entity.type
_entity.pdbx_description
1 polymer ?
#
loop_
_entity_poly.entity_id
_entity_poly.type
_entity_poly.pdbx_seq_one_letter_code
_entity_poly.pdbx_strand_id
1 'polypeptide(L)'
;MTPLRRMAALSRRRVAVRVRKHVQIYDYSIVYSIILQDKQDLYDKKKYDRNRIDYWTLLYLKSPMSKDSTIHSHLAMDVSRVLQINLNPDMLKAFKTLSLVCGDKSASVRQNLQNTLDNRILSVNKEICDNFSALKARYDDAMDLLNEMEKSCSTMSNHLRDTRKETVKLINQIAKLRKQIEYTENSTSILNNFLSEFQLKAEELDALKSSTNENLSPNFFLAIKRAEQIHAAAKQLSLSGTNTVGLSIVENMAEVMRSAFDTLYHFIQTQCRRMTSETVSIGLTLCEAFMTMQKRCTIFEYSLEEFCSARRSFLIHIFIDSLSKSSDSRIKPIESYSHDPLHYIGDMLALIHQATVNEKELLLSLLKLCDKGVLEKYIPLALSKITDGLSRPFKIRAEQTLARPLGPVILYQLYVMFHFHLTTVGEKLSKQSELRSCLDDCEQLAMKLFQNCLNTKVCSILKKFHACQSDLVPVQGVSELLQLLRDVLHTPSGTTVLHADDKKRCYSLVFASVIDPMLQTLTMYSTDLSPVDFATYMLNCISAVHSAVTMYEFSDQRLEMLQAQVEVHLGNVVNEMANYILNKVGLTEAYKKALDNNNSDDQRQFQLPSPDFNSSLEKFYTFLNSPETLFMPQFFKIISPTIQNKVKGKTIDALIGVYDKIQNSFHVTRHLSEIKALAALATNQK
;
A
#
# COMPACT_ATOMS: atom_id res chain seq x y z
N MET A 1 22.29 -17.84 61.84
CA MET A 1 21.93 -16.50 61.33
C MET A 1 23.12 -15.95 60.55
N THR A 2 23.48 -16.59 59.44
CA THR A 2 22.96 -16.42 58.06
C THR A 2 23.56 -15.23 57.31
N PRO A 3 24.84 -15.38 56.91
CA PRO A 3 25.31 -14.96 55.60
C PRO A 3 24.75 -15.94 54.55
N LEU A 4 23.69 -15.58 53.81
CA LEU A 4 23.15 -16.45 52.74
C LEU A 4 22.26 -15.72 51.71
N ARG A 5 22.23 -14.39 51.71
CA ARG A 5 21.36 -13.58 50.82
C ARG A 5 22.09 -12.72 49.79
N ARG A 6 23.40 -12.91 49.58
CA ARG A 6 24.19 -12.15 48.58
C ARG A 6 24.89 -12.97 47.47
N MET A 7 24.71 -14.30 47.39
CA MET A 7 25.32 -15.13 46.33
C MET A 7 24.37 -15.54 45.19
N ALA A 8 23.13 -15.02 45.14
CA ALA A 8 22.17 -15.33 44.06
C ALA A 8 22.17 -14.32 42.90
N ALA A 9 23.07 -13.32 42.91
CA ALA A 9 23.00 -12.17 42.00
C ALA A 9 24.19 -12.01 41.04
N LEU A 10 25.16 -12.95 40.99
CA LEU A 10 26.39 -12.76 40.19
C LEU A 10 26.76 -13.89 39.20
N SER A 11 25.94 -14.92 39.00
CA SER A 11 26.17 -15.93 37.95
C SER A 11 25.22 -15.79 36.74
N ARG A 12 24.36 -14.76 36.70
CA ARG A 12 23.54 -14.43 35.53
C ARG A 12 24.25 -13.39 34.64
N ARG A 13 25.29 -13.82 33.92
CA ARG A 13 25.75 -13.15 32.71
C ARG A 13 26.58 -14.11 31.86
N ARG A 14 26.10 -14.36 30.63
CA ARG A 14 26.78 -15.00 29.48
C ARG A 14 26.94 -16.52 29.68
N VAL A 15 26.31 -17.40 28.91
CA VAL A 15 26.44 -17.52 27.45
C VAL A 15 25.18 -18.16 26.88
N ALA A 16 24.52 -17.45 25.96
CA ALA A 16 23.73 -18.05 24.90
C ALA A 16 24.51 -17.84 23.60
N VAL A 17 25.22 -18.86 23.12
CA VAL A 17 25.71 -19.00 21.73
C VAL A 17 25.97 -20.51 21.53
N ARG A 18 25.01 -21.28 20.99
CA ARG A 18 24.88 -21.60 19.55
C ARG A 18 26.01 -22.51 19.02
N VAL A 19 25.81 -23.83 19.07
CA VAL A 19 26.21 -24.81 18.02
C VAL A 19 25.32 -26.05 18.23
N ARG A 20 24.24 -26.26 17.47
CA ARG A 20 24.19 -27.00 16.20
C ARG A 20 24.81 -28.41 16.23
N LYS A 21 23.89 -29.39 16.12
CA LYS A 21 23.92 -30.54 15.20
C LYS A 21 24.84 -31.74 15.49
N HIS A 22 24.13 -32.89 15.46
CA HIS A 22 24.44 -34.18 14.84
C HIS A 22 24.87 -35.34 15.75
N VAL A 23 24.10 -36.44 15.58
CA VAL A 23 24.48 -37.87 15.71
C VAL A 23 24.54 -38.37 17.17
N GLN A 24 24.10 -39.56 17.55
CA GLN A 24 23.12 -40.55 17.11
C GLN A 24 23.17 -41.63 18.22
N ILE A 25 22.00 -42.16 18.61
CA ILE A 25 21.76 -43.51 19.20
C ILE A 25 22.24 -43.81 20.66
N TYR A 26 21.40 -44.61 21.34
CA TYR A 26 21.63 -45.43 22.55
C TYR A 26 21.70 -44.74 23.92
N ASP A 27 20.60 -44.80 24.69
CA ASP A 27 20.48 -45.72 25.84
C ASP A 27 19.33 -45.34 26.78
N TYR A 28 18.18 -45.99 26.57
CA TYR A 28 16.99 -45.93 27.42
C TYR A 28 17.09 -46.93 28.60
N SER A 29 18.28 -47.14 29.16
CA SER A 29 18.53 -48.18 30.19
C SER A 29 19.09 -47.66 31.53
N ILE A 30 19.43 -46.37 31.65
CA ILE A 30 20.16 -45.88 32.85
C ILE A 30 19.27 -45.09 33.85
N VAL A 31 18.03 -44.74 33.50
CA VAL A 31 17.13 -43.99 34.41
C VAL A 31 16.17 -44.91 35.18
N TYR A 32 16.00 -46.17 34.77
CA TYR A 32 15.18 -47.15 35.50
C TYR A 32 15.96 -47.90 36.60
N SER A 33 17.29 -47.90 36.56
CA SER A 33 18.16 -48.53 37.58
C SER A 33 18.38 -47.64 38.82
N ILE A 34 18.25 -46.32 38.72
CA ILE A 34 18.50 -45.40 39.85
C ILE A 34 17.28 -45.28 40.78
N ILE A 35 16.06 -45.55 40.31
CA ILE A 35 14.84 -45.51 41.14
C ILE A 35 14.54 -46.88 41.81
N LEU A 36 15.19 -47.95 41.35
CA LEU A 36 15.12 -49.28 41.96
C LEU A 36 16.21 -49.53 43.03
N GLN A 37 17.31 -48.76 43.03
CA GLN A 37 18.33 -48.83 44.08
C GLN A 37 17.94 -48.10 45.38
N ASP A 38 17.08 -47.07 45.33
CA ASP A 38 16.64 -46.33 46.53
C ASP A 38 15.47 -46.99 47.31
N LYS A 39 14.90 -48.10 46.80
CA LYS A 39 13.84 -48.87 47.50
C LYS A 39 14.34 -50.14 48.19
N GLN A 40 15.58 -50.56 47.95
CA GLN A 40 16.18 -51.75 48.59
C GLN A 40 16.96 -51.39 49.87
N ASP A 41 17.50 -50.18 49.99
CA ASP A 41 18.23 -49.71 51.17
C ASP A 41 17.36 -49.30 52.38
N LEU A 42 16.03 -49.27 52.22
CA LEU A 42 15.07 -49.01 53.31
C LEU A 42 14.41 -50.27 53.89
N TYR A 43 14.63 -51.44 53.26
CA TYR A 43 14.11 -52.73 53.75
C TYR A 43 15.13 -53.57 54.52
N ASP A 44 16.44 -53.34 54.35
CA ASP A 44 17.49 -54.04 55.11
C ASP A 44 17.89 -53.37 56.44
N LYS A 45 17.33 -52.19 56.76
CA LYS A 45 17.60 -51.47 58.03
C LYS A 45 16.69 -51.82 59.21
N LYS A 46 15.72 -52.73 59.05
CA LYS A 46 14.84 -53.22 60.14
C LYS A 46 15.14 -54.63 60.63
N LYS A 47 16.20 -55.27 60.13
CA LYS A 47 16.59 -56.64 60.49
C LYS A 47 17.87 -56.76 61.32
N TYR A 48 18.50 -55.64 61.69
CA TYR A 48 19.80 -55.63 62.39
C TYR A 48 19.79 -55.18 63.86
N ASP A 49 18.63 -54.79 64.43
CA ASP A 49 18.51 -54.31 65.82
C ASP A 49 17.82 -55.30 66.78
N ARG A 50 17.80 -56.61 66.47
CA ARG A 50 17.22 -57.63 67.38
C ARG A 50 18.20 -58.66 67.95
N ASN A 51 19.47 -58.65 67.57
CA ASN A 51 20.43 -59.71 67.91
C ASN A 51 21.71 -59.21 68.60
N ARG A 52 21.61 -58.31 69.58
CA ARG A 52 22.79 -57.93 70.40
C ARG A 52 22.49 -57.46 71.82
N ILE A 53 21.67 -58.24 72.54
CA ILE A 53 21.80 -58.33 74.00
C ILE A 53 21.94 -59.83 74.30
N ASP A 54 23.18 -60.27 74.22
CA ASP A 54 23.64 -61.59 74.60
C ASP A 54 23.62 -61.75 76.13
N TYR A 55 23.15 -62.93 76.55
CA TYR A 55 23.80 -63.84 77.50
C TYR A 55 24.63 -63.22 78.64
N TRP A 56 24.03 -63.18 79.83
CA TRP A 56 24.55 -63.52 81.18
C TRP A 56 23.32 -63.33 82.09
N THR A 57 22.60 -64.32 82.64
CA THR A 57 23.00 -65.47 83.45
C THR A 57 21.87 -66.50 83.50
N LEU A 58 22.24 -67.74 83.21
CA LEU A 58 21.65 -68.96 83.78
C LEU A 58 21.77 -68.91 85.31
N LEU A 59 20.69 -69.20 86.07
CA LEU A 59 20.63 -70.30 87.06
C LEU A 59 19.31 -70.25 87.86
N TYR A 60 18.79 -71.44 88.18
CA TYR A 60 17.59 -71.79 88.98
C TYR A 60 16.26 -71.87 88.21
N LEU A 61 16.01 -72.98 87.51
CA LEU A 61 15.45 -74.28 87.99
C LEU A 61 13.91 -74.24 88.00
N LYS A 62 13.22 -74.80 86.99
CA LYS A 62 12.87 -76.22 86.79
C LYS A 62 11.68 -76.66 87.65
N SER A 63 10.50 -76.73 87.02
CA SER A 63 9.36 -77.62 87.35
C SER A 63 9.85 -79.07 87.51
N PRO A 64 9.28 -80.01 88.31
CA PRO A 64 7.84 -80.37 88.30
C PRO A 64 7.27 -80.99 89.60
N MET A 65 6.04 -81.49 89.50
CA MET A 65 5.25 -82.16 90.54
C MET A 65 5.79 -83.53 91.01
N SER A 66 5.47 -83.83 92.29
CA SER A 66 4.96 -85.11 92.84
C SER A 66 5.89 -86.35 92.97
N LYS A 67 6.29 -86.66 94.23
CA LYS A 67 6.04 -87.90 95.04
C LYS A 67 7.23 -88.37 95.90
N ASP A 68 6.92 -88.59 97.17
CA ASP A 68 7.45 -89.56 98.15
C ASP A 68 8.97 -89.67 98.37
N SER A 69 9.44 -89.10 99.49
CA SER A 69 10.27 -89.75 100.53
C SER A 69 10.97 -88.70 101.38
N THR A 70 10.46 -88.42 102.58
CA THR A 70 11.23 -88.04 103.80
C THR A 70 10.25 -87.78 104.94
N ILE A 71 9.57 -88.87 105.32
CA ILE A 71 8.83 -89.06 106.57
C ILE A 71 9.78 -89.11 107.79
N HIS A 72 11.09 -88.83 107.64
CA HIS A 72 12.07 -88.84 108.75
C HIS A 72 12.68 -87.49 109.15
N SER A 73 12.42 -86.37 108.46
CA SER A 73 12.79 -85.03 108.98
C SER A 73 11.64 -84.30 109.67
N HIS A 74 10.39 -84.77 109.44
CA HIS A 74 9.21 -84.23 110.10
C HIS A 74 9.13 -84.66 111.59
N LEU A 75 9.51 -85.89 111.96
CA LEU A 75 9.46 -86.33 113.37
C LEU A 75 10.60 -85.83 114.27
N ALA A 76 11.83 -85.66 113.77
CA ALA A 76 12.94 -85.20 114.61
C ALA A 76 12.84 -83.70 114.97
N MET A 77 12.36 -82.89 114.01
CA MET A 77 12.11 -81.46 114.23
C MET A 77 10.80 -81.23 115.02
N ASP A 78 9.81 -82.11 114.88
CA ASP A 78 8.60 -82.07 115.70
C ASP A 78 8.87 -82.55 117.13
N VAL A 79 9.71 -83.56 117.37
CA VAL A 79 10.13 -83.95 118.74
C VAL A 79 10.98 -82.86 119.40
N SER A 80 11.81 -82.14 118.64
CA SER A 80 12.58 -81.00 119.16
C SER A 80 11.71 -79.78 119.45
N ARG A 81 10.62 -79.55 118.69
CA ARG A 81 9.61 -78.52 118.99
C ARG A 81 8.63 -78.92 120.11
N VAL A 82 8.31 -80.22 120.25
CA VAL A 82 7.49 -80.75 121.35
C VAL A 82 8.17 -80.54 122.71
N LEU A 83 9.51 -80.51 122.76
CA LEU A 83 10.27 -80.18 123.97
C LEU A 83 10.39 -78.68 124.26
N GLN A 84 10.05 -77.80 123.31
CA GLN A 84 10.03 -76.35 123.50
C GLN A 84 8.60 -75.79 123.60
N ILE A 85 7.66 -76.62 124.06
CA ILE A 85 6.42 -76.15 124.69
C ILE A 85 6.81 -75.50 126.03
N ASN A 86 7.29 -74.27 125.96
CA ASN A 86 7.22 -73.37 127.10
C ASN A 86 5.77 -72.93 127.22
N LEU A 87 5.12 -73.51 128.23
CA LEU A 87 3.80 -73.19 128.75
C LEU A 87 3.49 -71.69 128.63
N ASN A 88 2.60 -71.34 127.68
CA ASN A 88 2.12 -69.97 127.55
C ASN A 88 1.41 -69.54 128.86
N PRO A 89 1.71 -68.34 129.38
CA PRO A 89 1.17 -67.83 130.64
C PRO A 89 -0.35 -67.72 130.64
N ASP A 90 -0.98 -67.64 129.47
CA ASP A 90 -2.43 -67.55 129.32
C ASP A 90 -3.14 -68.90 129.47
N MET A 91 -2.48 -70.03 129.15
CA MET A 91 -3.02 -71.35 129.52
C MET A 91 -2.87 -71.61 131.02
N LEU A 92 -1.80 -71.15 131.66
CA LEU A 92 -1.66 -71.18 133.12
C LEU A 92 -2.66 -70.25 133.84
N LYS A 93 -3.06 -69.12 133.24
CA LYS A 93 -4.18 -68.29 133.72
C LYS A 93 -5.52 -68.99 133.55
N ALA A 94 -5.77 -69.65 132.42
CA ALA A 94 -6.98 -70.45 132.19
C ALA A 94 -7.09 -71.62 133.19
N PHE A 95 -5.97 -72.30 133.48
CA PHE A 95 -5.91 -73.33 134.52
C PHE A 95 -5.99 -72.77 135.95
N LYS A 96 -5.45 -71.57 136.23
CA LYS A 96 -5.64 -70.87 137.52
C LYS A 96 -7.09 -70.43 137.74
N THR A 97 -7.80 -69.97 136.70
CA THR A 97 -9.23 -69.65 136.80
C THR A 97 -10.09 -70.90 136.95
N LEU A 98 -9.69 -72.02 136.33
CA LEU A 98 -10.34 -73.33 136.53
C LEU A 98 -10.02 -73.93 137.92
N SER A 99 -8.84 -73.66 138.47
CA SER A 99 -8.40 -74.16 139.78
C SER A 99 -8.95 -73.36 140.97
N LEU A 100 -9.20 -72.05 140.82
CA LEU A 100 -9.83 -71.21 141.87
C LEU A 100 -11.33 -71.50 142.05
N VAL A 101 -11.97 -72.15 141.06
CA VAL A 101 -13.40 -72.50 141.08
C VAL A 101 -13.63 -73.96 141.49
N CYS A 102 -12.56 -74.76 141.64
CA CYS A 102 -12.62 -76.16 142.07
C CYS A 102 -12.21 -76.31 143.55
N GLY A 103 -13.01 -75.72 144.44
CA GLY A 103 -13.07 -76.05 145.86
C GLY A 103 -14.53 -76.33 146.23
N ASP A 104 -14.84 -77.62 146.36
CA ASP A 104 -16.10 -78.24 146.79
C ASP A 104 -17.33 -78.25 145.84
N LYS A 105 -17.93 -79.45 145.78
CA LYS A 105 -18.78 -79.98 144.71
C LYS A 105 -20.20 -79.39 144.72
N SER A 106 -20.62 -78.73 143.63
CA SER A 106 -22.04 -78.71 143.22
C SER A 106 -22.19 -78.71 141.69
N ALA A 107 -23.09 -79.55 141.18
CA ALA A 107 -23.25 -79.81 139.74
C ALA A 107 -23.79 -78.61 138.92
N SER A 108 -24.29 -77.57 139.59
CA SER A 108 -24.92 -76.38 138.97
C SER A 108 -23.92 -75.45 138.26
N VAL A 109 -22.65 -75.43 138.67
CA VAL A 109 -21.63 -74.52 138.10
C VAL A 109 -21.12 -75.00 136.73
N ARG A 110 -21.10 -76.32 136.46
CA ARG A 110 -20.66 -76.88 135.16
C ARG A 110 -21.62 -76.59 134.00
N GLN A 111 -22.92 -76.66 134.24
CA GLN A 111 -23.93 -76.43 133.20
C GLN A 111 -24.01 -74.96 132.80
N ASN A 112 -23.85 -74.05 133.77
CA ASN A 112 -23.74 -72.62 133.49
C ASN A 112 -22.47 -72.27 132.71
N LEU A 113 -21.35 -72.95 132.99
CA LEU A 113 -20.08 -72.75 132.26
C LEU A 113 -20.15 -73.24 130.81
N GLN A 114 -20.76 -74.40 130.55
CA GLN A 114 -20.94 -74.90 129.18
C GLN A 114 -21.88 -74.00 128.38
N ASN A 115 -22.99 -73.54 128.98
CA ASN A 115 -23.86 -72.54 128.36
C ASN A 115 -23.11 -71.22 128.07
N THR A 116 -22.24 -70.73 128.97
CA THR A 116 -21.45 -69.52 128.67
C THR A 116 -20.37 -69.74 127.62
N LEU A 117 -19.76 -70.94 127.56
CA LEU A 117 -18.76 -71.29 126.55
C LEU A 117 -19.40 -71.42 125.16
N ASP A 118 -20.53 -72.13 125.07
CA ASP A 118 -21.29 -72.31 123.83
C ASP A 118 -21.84 -70.96 123.32
N ASN A 119 -22.29 -70.09 124.23
CA ASN A 119 -22.68 -68.72 123.88
C ASN A 119 -21.48 -67.88 123.36
N ARG A 120 -20.28 -68.09 123.89
CA ARG A 120 -19.06 -67.40 123.41
C ARG A 120 -18.62 -67.91 122.04
N ILE A 121 -18.67 -69.23 121.81
CA ILE A 121 -18.36 -69.85 120.50
C ILE A 121 -19.39 -69.41 119.45
N LEU A 122 -20.68 -69.40 119.79
CA LEU A 122 -21.73 -68.87 118.92
C LEU A 122 -21.54 -67.38 118.63
N SER A 123 -21.08 -66.58 119.60
CA SER A 123 -20.75 -65.17 119.38
C SER A 123 -19.60 -64.99 118.42
N VAL A 124 -18.51 -65.76 118.56
CA VAL A 124 -17.33 -65.67 117.68
C VAL A 124 -17.67 -66.19 116.27
N ASN A 125 -18.43 -67.27 116.14
CA ASN A 125 -18.85 -67.77 114.84
C ASN A 125 -19.82 -66.80 114.14
N LYS A 126 -20.69 -66.10 114.89
CA LYS A 126 -21.49 -65.00 114.34
C LYS A 126 -20.61 -63.88 113.84
N GLU A 127 -19.63 -63.43 114.62
CA GLU A 127 -18.70 -62.38 114.22
C GLU A 127 -17.88 -62.75 112.97
N ILE A 128 -17.47 -64.02 112.84
CA ILE A 128 -16.80 -64.53 111.64
C ILE A 128 -17.75 -64.54 110.43
N CYS A 129 -18.98 -65.02 110.58
CA CYS A 129 -19.98 -64.98 109.50
C CYS A 129 -20.32 -63.54 109.09
N ASP A 130 -20.41 -62.62 110.04
CA ASP A 130 -20.65 -61.20 109.78
C ASP A 130 -19.47 -60.58 109.03
N ASN A 131 -18.23 -60.89 109.41
CA ASN A 131 -17.04 -60.43 108.69
C ASN A 131 -16.91 -61.05 107.28
N PHE A 132 -17.21 -62.34 107.10
CA PHE A 132 -17.19 -62.98 105.77
C PHE A 132 -18.33 -62.50 104.87
N SER A 133 -19.51 -62.21 105.44
CA SER A 133 -20.60 -61.60 104.67
C SER A 133 -20.26 -60.17 104.25
N ALA A 134 -19.60 -59.39 105.11
CA ALA A 134 -19.08 -58.07 104.76
C ALA A 134 -17.97 -58.14 103.69
N LEU A 135 -17.07 -59.14 103.76
CA LEU A 135 -16.04 -59.36 102.76
C LEU A 135 -16.63 -59.81 101.41
N LYS A 136 -17.64 -60.69 101.44
CA LYS A 136 -18.35 -61.12 100.24
C LYS A 136 -19.08 -59.95 99.60
N ALA A 137 -19.76 -59.10 100.37
CA ALA A 137 -20.40 -57.89 99.87
C ALA A 137 -19.37 -56.97 99.17
N ARG A 138 -18.20 -56.73 99.78
CA ARG A 138 -17.13 -55.95 99.15
C ARG A 138 -16.55 -56.60 97.88
N TYR A 139 -16.52 -57.92 97.82
CA TYR A 139 -16.06 -58.64 96.63
C TYR A 139 -17.09 -58.59 95.51
N ASP A 140 -18.37 -58.75 95.83
CA ASP A 140 -19.48 -58.62 94.88
C ASP A 140 -19.53 -57.16 94.35
N ASP A 141 -19.37 -56.15 95.21
CA ASP A 141 -19.25 -54.73 94.80
C ASP A 141 -18.06 -54.49 93.85
N ALA A 142 -16.90 -55.10 94.13
CA ALA A 142 -15.72 -54.98 93.28
C ALA A 142 -15.90 -55.70 91.93
N MET A 143 -16.60 -56.83 91.91
CA MET A 143 -16.92 -57.55 90.69
C MET A 143 -17.95 -56.79 89.85
N ASP A 144 -18.92 -56.14 90.49
CA ASP A 144 -19.89 -55.27 89.83
C ASP A 144 -19.21 -54.05 89.21
N LEU A 145 -18.29 -53.39 89.92
CA LEU A 145 -17.47 -52.31 89.37
C LEU A 145 -16.59 -52.77 88.20
N LEU A 146 -16.03 -53.98 88.27
CA LEU A 146 -15.19 -54.52 87.19
C LEU A 146 -16.03 -54.86 85.95
N ASN A 147 -17.23 -55.41 86.15
CA ASN A 147 -18.19 -55.66 85.07
C ASN A 147 -18.71 -54.34 84.46
N GLU A 148 -18.94 -53.30 85.28
CA GLU A 148 -19.28 -51.96 84.79
C GLU A 148 -18.13 -51.33 84.01
N MET A 149 -16.89 -51.52 84.45
CA MET A 149 -15.71 -51.03 83.76
C MET A 149 -15.50 -51.78 82.42
N GLU A 150 -15.71 -53.09 82.40
CA GLU A 150 -15.65 -53.88 81.16
C GLU A 150 -16.76 -53.49 80.18
N LYS A 151 -17.98 -53.25 80.68
CA LYS A 151 -19.07 -52.65 79.89
C LYS A 151 -18.70 -51.25 79.38
N SER A 152 -18.11 -50.40 80.21
CA SER A 152 -17.69 -49.04 79.82
C SER A 152 -16.55 -49.05 78.80
N CYS A 153 -15.58 -49.95 78.96
CA CYS A 153 -14.46 -50.08 78.03
C CYS A 153 -14.92 -50.66 76.68
N SER A 154 -15.86 -51.62 76.69
CA SER A 154 -16.45 -52.16 75.47
C SER A 154 -17.35 -51.15 74.76
N THR A 155 -18.16 -50.37 75.48
CA THR A 155 -18.95 -49.27 74.89
C THR A 155 -18.04 -48.19 74.32
N MET A 156 -17.00 -47.78 75.04
CA MET A 156 -16.02 -46.81 74.54
C MET A 156 -15.27 -47.32 73.30
N SER A 157 -14.88 -48.59 73.28
CA SER A 157 -14.22 -49.21 72.12
C SER A 157 -15.14 -49.27 70.90
N ASN A 158 -16.42 -49.61 71.10
CA ASN A 158 -17.43 -49.58 70.05
C ASN A 158 -17.66 -48.15 69.54
N HIS A 159 -17.78 -47.18 70.44
CA HIS A 159 -17.95 -45.77 70.09
C HIS A 159 -16.73 -45.21 69.33
N LEU A 160 -15.51 -45.58 69.72
CA LEU A 160 -14.28 -45.24 68.99
C LEU A 160 -14.24 -45.90 67.62
N ARG A 161 -14.69 -47.16 67.51
CA ARG A 161 -14.73 -47.87 66.23
C ARG A 161 -15.76 -47.23 65.28
N ASP A 162 -16.91 -46.81 65.79
CA ASP A 162 -17.94 -46.19 64.97
C ASP A 162 -17.59 -44.75 64.57
N THR A 163 -17.08 -43.94 65.49
CA THR A 163 -16.50 -42.62 65.15
C THR A 163 -15.33 -42.72 64.17
N ARG A 164 -14.51 -43.77 64.25
CA ARG A 164 -13.45 -44.05 63.25
C ARG A 164 -14.02 -44.40 61.87
N LYS A 165 -15.09 -45.19 61.81
CA LYS A 165 -15.77 -45.48 60.53
C LYS A 165 -16.40 -44.21 59.94
N GLU A 166 -17.02 -43.38 60.77
CA GLU A 166 -17.62 -42.12 60.33
C GLU A 166 -16.57 -41.11 59.87
N THR A 167 -15.46 -40.96 60.60
CA THR A 167 -14.34 -40.11 60.17
C THR A 167 -13.71 -40.59 58.87
N VAL A 168 -13.55 -41.90 58.64
CA VAL A 168 -13.07 -42.41 57.34
C VAL A 168 -14.09 -42.11 56.22
N LYS A 169 -15.39 -42.25 56.48
CA LYS A 169 -16.44 -41.87 55.51
C LYS A 169 -16.37 -40.37 55.20
N LEU A 170 -16.21 -39.51 56.21
CA LEU A 170 -16.05 -38.07 56.05
C LEU A 170 -14.77 -37.73 55.28
N ILE A 171 -13.63 -38.36 55.59
CA ILE A 171 -12.36 -38.16 54.86
C ILE A 171 -12.53 -38.53 53.37
N ASN A 172 -13.20 -39.65 53.07
CA ASN A 172 -13.46 -40.05 51.70
C ASN A 172 -14.39 -39.06 50.97
N GLN A 173 -15.41 -38.53 51.67
CA GLN A 173 -16.28 -37.49 51.13
C GLN A 173 -15.51 -36.19 50.90
N ILE A 174 -14.67 -35.75 51.84
CA ILE A 174 -13.81 -34.58 51.70
C ILE A 174 -12.82 -34.75 50.54
N ALA A 175 -12.23 -35.93 50.37
CA ALA A 175 -11.35 -36.21 49.24
C ALA A 175 -12.09 -36.17 47.90
N LYS A 176 -13.32 -36.67 47.84
CA LYS A 176 -14.18 -36.59 46.65
C LYS A 176 -14.56 -35.14 46.34
N LEU A 177 -14.96 -34.37 47.35
CA LEU A 177 -15.28 -32.95 47.23
C LEU A 177 -14.06 -32.14 46.78
N ARG A 178 -12.86 -32.41 47.32
CA ARG A 178 -11.63 -31.75 46.88
C ARG A 178 -11.33 -32.00 45.41
N LYS A 179 -11.46 -33.25 44.94
CA LYS A 179 -11.31 -33.56 43.51
C LYS A 179 -12.34 -32.84 42.65
N GLN A 180 -13.57 -32.72 43.14
CA GLN A 180 -14.62 -31.96 42.45
C GLN A 180 -14.29 -30.47 42.40
N ILE A 181 -13.82 -29.89 43.51
CA ILE A 181 -13.38 -28.49 43.59
C ILE A 181 -12.24 -28.24 42.61
N GLU A 182 -11.19 -29.06 42.62
CA GLU A 182 -10.04 -28.93 41.71
C GLU A 182 -10.47 -29.07 40.24
N TYR A 183 -11.37 -30.03 39.94
CA TYR A 183 -11.94 -30.17 38.60
C TYR A 183 -12.75 -28.93 38.19
N THR A 184 -13.58 -28.38 39.10
CA THR A 184 -14.35 -27.18 38.82
C THR A 184 -13.47 -25.95 38.69
N GLU A 185 -12.42 -25.79 39.49
CA GLU A 185 -11.47 -24.69 39.40
C GLU A 185 -10.72 -24.74 38.06
N ASN A 186 -10.19 -25.91 37.69
CA ASN A 186 -9.55 -26.10 36.39
C ASN A 186 -10.53 -25.81 35.24
N SER A 187 -11.76 -26.31 35.32
CA SER A 187 -12.79 -26.05 34.31
C SER A 187 -13.15 -24.56 34.22
N THR A 188 -13.27 -23.86 35.35
CA THR A 188 -13.53 -22.41 35.38
C THR A 188 -12.35 -21.63 34.82
N SER A 189 -11.10 -22.06 35.05
CA SER A 189 -9.92 -21.40 34.50
C SER A 189 -9.85 -21.53 32.97
N ILE A 190 -10.16 -22.71 32.43
CA ILE A 190 -10.21 -22.97 30.99
C ILE A 190 -11.36 -22.17 30.37
N LEU A 191 -12.52 -22.16 31.02
CA LEU A 191 -13.69 -21.43 30.54
C LEU A 191 -13.44 -19.91 30.57
N ASN A 192 -12.77 -19.38 31.59
CA ASN A 192 -12.38 -17.97 31.65
C ASN A 192 -11.36 -17.61 30.57
N ASN A 193 -10.37 -18.47 30.31
CA ASN A 193 -9.43 -18.27 29.21
C ASN A 193 -10.18 -18.27 27.86
N PHE A 194 -11.08 -19.23 27.66
CA PHE A 194 -11.90 -19.32 26.45
C PHE A 194 -12.82 -18.11 26.27
N LEU A 195 -13.51 -17.66 27.31
CA LEU A 195 -14.36 -16.46 27.25
C LEU A 195 -13.53 -15.20 26.98
N SER A 196 -12.34 -15.07 27.57
CA SER A 196 -11.46 -13.91 27.32
C SER A 196 -10.94 -13.86 25.87
N GLU A 197 -10.81 -15.03 25.24
CA GLU A 197 -10.29 -15.17 23.89
C GLU A 197 -11.39 -15.01 22.83
N PHE A 198 -12.60 -15.49 23.11
CA PHE A 198 -13.69 -15.58 22.12
C PHE A 198 -14.92 -14.70 22.38
N GLN A 199 -14.99 -14.00 23.52
CA GLN A 199 -16.06 -13.05 23.82
C GLN A 199 -15.53 -11.62 23.89
N LEU A 200 -16.26 -10.70 23.27
CA LEU A 200 -16.01 -9.25 23.42
C LEU A 200 -16.37 -8.83 24.84
N LYS A 201 -15.57 -7.92 25.43
CA LYS A 201 -15.89 -7.35 26.74
C LYS A 201 -17.17 -6.52 26.65
N ALA A 202 -17.92 -6.41 27.75
CA ALA A 202 -19.10 -5.56 27.81
C ALA A 202 -18.79 -4.10 27.41
N GLU A 203 -17.63 -3.57 27.83
CA GLU A 203 -17.14 -2.25 27.44
C GLU A 203 -16.88 -2.09 25.93
N GLU A 204 -16.44 -3.16 25.26
CA GLU A 204 -16.17 -3.17 23.81
C GLU A 204 -17.49 -3.25 23.02
N LEU A 205 -18.45 -4.05 23.50
CA LEU A 205 -19.79 -4.10 22.94
C LEU A 205 -20.55 -2.80 23.16
N ASP A 206 -20.40 -2.18 24.32
CA ASP A 206 -20.97 -0.88 24.63
C ASP A 206 -20.34 0.18 23.75
N ALA A 207 -19.00 0.20 23.57
CA ALA A 207 -18.35 1.14 22.65
C ALA A 207 -18.82 1.00 21.19
N LEU A 208 -19.18 -0.21 20.75
CA LEU A 208 -19.75 -0.47 19.41
C LEU A 208 -21.23 -0.08 19.29
N LYS A 209 -21.99 -0.11 20.39
CA LYS A 209 -23.43 0.23 20.42
C LYS A 209 -23.70 1.68 20.79
N SER A 210 -22.83 2.29 21.60
CA SER A 210 -22.93 3.65 22.10
C SER A 210 -22.34 4.67 21.15
N SER A 211 -21.57 4.22 20.14
CA SER A 211 -21.06 5.10 19.08
C SER A 211 -22.25 5.66 18.28
N THR A 212 -22.54 6.94 18.50
CA THR A 212 -23.50 7.69 17.71
C THR A 212 -22.86 8.13 16.40
N ASN A 213 -23.68 8.27 15.35
CA ASN A 213 -23.27 8.64 13.98
C ASN A 213 -22.46 9.94 13.87
N GLU A 214 -22.30 10.71 14.95
CA GLU A 214 -21.59 11.99 14.97
C GLU A 214 -20.21 11.92 15.65
N ASN A 215 -19.99 11.00 16.60
CA ASN A 215 -18.76 10.92 17.40
C ASN A 215 -18.30 9.47 17.58
N LEU A 216 -17.36 9.06 16.72
CA LEU A 216 -16.64 7.79 16.91
C LEU A 216 -15.54 7.98 17.97
N SER A 217 -15.57 7.16 19.01
CA SER A 217 -14.50 7.07 20.00
C SER A 217 -13.31 6.27 19.42
N PRO A 218 -12.05 6.58 19.75
CA PRO A 218 -10.92 5.73 19.38
C PRO A 218 -11.07 4.28 19.87
N ASN A 219 -11.81 4.06 20.96
CA ASN A 219 -12.11 2.73 21.49
C ASN A 219 -12.96 1.89 20.52
N PHE A 220 -13.74 2.52 19.63
CA PHE A 220 -14.52 1.84 18.59
C PHE A 220 -13.59 1.12 17.60
N PHE A 221 -12.53 1.79 17.13
CA PHE A 221 -11.57 1.18 16.20
C PHE A 221 -10.78 0.03 16.85
N LEU A 222 -10.50 0.13 18.15
CA LEU A 222 -9.88 -0.96 18.92
C LEU A 222 -10.84 -2.15 19.06
N ALA A 223 -12.12 -1.89 19.35
CA ALA A 223 -13.15 -2.93 19.45
C ALA A 223 -13.36 -3.66 18.12
N ILE A 224 -13.36 -2.95 16.98
CA ILE A 224 -13.43 -3.58 15.64
C ILE A 224 -12.20 -4.46 15.40
N LYS A 225 -10.98 -3.97 15.66
CA LYS A 225 -9.76 -4.78 15.50
C LYS A 225 -9.80 -6.04 16.37
N ARG A 226 -10.33 -5.94 17.59
CA ARG A 226 -10.52 -7.09 18.48
C ARG A 226 -11.56 -8.06 17.92
N ALA A 227 -12.70 -7.58 17.46
CA ALA A 227 -13.73 -8.42 16.83
C ALA A 227 -13.20 -9.17 15.59
N GLU A 228 -12.35 -8.52 14.77
CA GLU A 228 -11.69 -9.18 13.64
C GLU A 228 -10.72 -10.28 14.07
N GLN A 229 -9.95 -10.06 15.14
CA GLN A 229 -9.06 -11.09 15.70
C GLN A 229 -9.85 -12.29 16.23
N ILE A 230 -10.94 -12.02 16.95
CA ILE A 230 -11.84 -13.07 17.48
C ILE A 230 -12.46 -13.85 16.32
N HIS A 231 -12.95 -13.17 15.29
CA HIS A 231 -13.51 -13.82 14.10
C HIS A 231 -12.46 -14.68 13.36
N ALA A 232 -11.21 -14.22 13.25
CA ALA A 232 -10.12 -15.00 12.65
C ALA A 232 -9.77 -16.25 13.49
N ALA A 233 -9.65 -16.10 14.81
CA ALA A 233 -9.40 -17.21 15.73
C ALA A 233 -10.56 -18.23 15.72
N ALA A 234 -11.82 -17.76 15.74
CA ALA A 234 -13.00 -18.60 15.69
C ALA A 234 -13.12 -19.34 14.34
N LYS A 235 -12.72 -18.70 13.24
CA LYS A 235 -12.62 -19.35 11.93
C LYS A 235 -11.57 -20.47 11.92
N GLN A 236 -10.42 -20.27 12.56
CA GLN A 236 -9.40 -21.32 12.71
C GLN A 236 -9.91 -22.49 13.58
N LEU A 237 -10.65 -22.21 14.64
CA LEU A 237 -11.32 -23.23 15.45
C LEU A 237 -12.38 -24.02 14.66
N SER A 238 -13.14 -23.36 13.80
CA SER A 238 -14.13 -24.02 12.95
C SER A 238 -13.51 -24.96 11.92
N LEU A 239 -12.26 -24.71 11.49
CA LEU A 239 -11.54 -25.58 10.57
C LEU A 239 -10.96 -26.83 11.26
N SER A 240 -10.83 -26.80 12.59
CA SER A 240 -10.15 -27.84 13.37
C SER A 240 -11.09 -28.80 14.12
N GLY A 241 -12.42 -28.68 13.98
CA GLY A 241 -13.38 -29.66 14.50
C GLY A 241 -14.86 -29.37 14.19
N THR A 242 -15.73 -30.37 14.39
CA THR A 242 -17.21 -30.30 14.28
C THR A 242 -17.84 -29.52 15.43
N ASN A 243 -17.33 -28.32 15.72
CA ASN A 243 -17.79 -27.50 16.83
C ASN A 243 -18.75 -26.43 16.31
N THR A 244 -20.05 -26.67 16.51
CA THR A 244 -21.14 -25.70 16.25
C THR A 244 -20.92 -24.36 16.96
N VAL A 245 -20.22 -24.38 18.10
CA VAL A 245 -19.84 -23.19 18.87
C VAL A 245 -18.91 -22.27 18.09
N GLY A 246 -17.93 -22.81 17.36
CA GLY A 246 -17.02 -22.00 16.54
C GLY A 246 -17.77 -21.31 15.41
N LEU A 247 -18.72 -22.00 14.77
CA LEU A 247 -19.58 -21.44 13.74
C LEU A 247 -20.48 -20.32 14.30
N SER A 248 -21.11 -20.56 15.45
CA SER A 248 -21.97 -19.57 16.11
C SER A 248 -21.20 -18.30 16.53
N ILE A 249 -19.96 -18.43 17.02
CA ILE A 249 -19.12 -17.27 17.34
C ILE A 249 -18.75 -16.52 16.06
N VAL A 250 -18.41 -17.22 14.98
CA VAL A 250 -18.12 -16.58 13.68
C VAL A 250 -19.34 -15.81 13.18
N GLU A 251 -20.55 -16.38 13.25
CA GLU A 251 -21.80 -15.73 12.84
C GLU A 251 -22.10 -14.50 13.69
N ASN A 252 -22.06 -14.62 15.02
CA ASN A 252 -22.30 -13.51 15.95
C ASN A 252 -21.27 -12.37 15.74
N MET A 253 -19.99 -12.70 15.57
CA MET A 253 -18.95 -11.69 15.31
C MET A 253 -19.13 -11.07 13.92
N ALA A 254 -19.60 -11.81 12.93
CA ALA A 254 -19.90 -11.28 11.61
C ALA A 254 -21.08 -10.29 11.63
N GLU A 255 -22.11 -10.54 12.45
CA GLU A 255 -23.22 -9.60 12.68
C GLU A 255 -22.75 -8.32 13.38
N VAL A 256 -21.97 -8.46 14.47
CA VAL A 256 -21.39 -7.31 15.18
C VAL A 256 -20.50 -6.49 14.26
N MET A 257 -19.65 -7.13 13.46
CA MET A 257 -18.82 -6.44 12.47
C MET A 257 -19.68 -5.75 11.39
N ARG A 258 -20.76 -6.38 10.89
CA ARG A 258 -21.66 -5.72 9.93
C ARG A 258 -22.24 -4.44 10.50
N SER A 259 -22.83 -4.51 11.70
CA SER A 259 -23.40 -3.35 12.38
C SER A 259 -22.35 -2.25 12.64
N ALA A 260 -21.12 -2.63 13.00
CA ALA A 260 -20.02 -1.70 13.17
C ALA A 260 -19.58 -1.04 11.84
N PHE A 261 -19.55 -1.78 10.74
CA PHE A 261 -19.25 -1.19 9.43
C PHE A 261 -20.38 -0.31 8.91
N ASP A 262 -21.64 -0.63 9.20
CA ASP A 262 -22.80 0.18 8.82
C ASP A 262 -22.81 1.52 9.58
N THR A 263 -22.54 1.50 10.89
CA THR A 263 -22.39 2.72 11.70
C THR A 263 -21.21 3.57 11.23
N LEU A 264 -20.08 2.94 10.90
CA LEU A 264 -18.91 3.62 10.33
C LEU A 264 -19.23 4.24 8.96
N TYR A 265 -19.96 3.52 8.09
CA TYR A 265 -20.42 4.04 6.81
C TYR A 265 -21.33 5.27 6.98
N HIS A 266 -22.30 5.22 7.90
CA HIS A 266 -23.17 6.37 8.19
C HIS A 266 -22.42 7.55 8.80
N PHE A 267 -21.43 7.30 9.66
CA PHE A 267 -20.53 8.34 10.14
C PHE A 267 -19.78 9.01 8.98
N ILE A 268 -19.14 8.21 8.10
CA ILE A 268 -18.45 8.75 6.92
C ILE A 268 -19.41 9.55 6.06
N GLN A 269 -20.60 9.03 5.76
CA GLN A 269 -21.59 9.73 4.97
C GLN A 269 -21.97 11.10 5.59
N THR A 270 -22.15 11.14 6.91
CA THR A 270 -22.46 12.37 7.64
C THR A 270 -21.31 13.36 7.58
N GLN A 271 -20.07 12.90 7.73
CA GLN A 271 -18.88 13.73 7.60
C GLN A 271 -18.70 14.23 6.17
N CYS A 272 -18.84 13.37 5.16
CA CYS A 272 -18.76 13.74 3.74
C CYS A 272 -19.78 14.81 3.36
N ARG A 273 -21.01 14.75 3.87
CA ARG A 273 -22.02 15.80 3.66
C ARG A 273 -21.61 17.15 4.28
N ARG A 274 -20.91 17.14 5.42
CA ARG A 274 -20.37 18.35 6.06
C ARG A 274 -19.17 18.94 5.31
N MET A 275 -18.49 18.16 4.47
CA MET A 275 -17.34 18.60 3.66
C MET A 275 -17.71 19.40 2.40
N THR A 276 -18.89 20.03 2.37
CA THR A 276 -19.39 20.90 1.28
C THR A 276 -18.98 22.37 1.48
N SER A 277 -17.92 22.65 2.25
CA SER A 277 -17.42 24.01 2.54
C SER A 277 -15.95 24.16 2.14
N GLU A 278 -15.47 25.39 1.96
CA GLU A 278 -14.09 25.70 1.53
C GLU A 278 -13.04 25.34 2.59
N THR A 279 -13.38 25.45 3.88
CA THR A 279 -12.47 25.11 4.98
C THR A 279 -12.76 23.71 5.52
N VAL A 280 -12.30 22.67 4.82
CA VAL A 280 -12.44 21.29 5.31
C VAL A 280 -11.25 20.91 6.17
N SER A 281 -11.45 20.82 7.49
CA SER A 281 -10.51 20.14 8.37
C SER A 281 -10.79 18.64 8.34
N ILE A 282 -9.91 17.85 7.73
CA ILE A 282 -10.00 16.39 7.77
C ILE A 282 -9.60 15.93 9.17
N GLY A 283 -10.57 15.37 9.91
CA GLY A 283 -10.32 14.80 11.24
C GLY A 283 -9.56 13.48 11.15
N LEU A 284 -8.63 13.25 12.09
CA LEU A 284 -7.87 12.00 12.20
C LEU A 284 -8.77 10.75 12.27
N THR A 285 -9.94 10.87 12.91
CA THR A 285 -10.94 9.80 13.03
C THR A 285 -11.51 9.37 11.68
N LEU A 286 -11.61 10.29 10.71
CA LEU A 286 -12.05 9.95 9.36
C LEU A 286 -10.97 9.16 8.61
N CYS A 287 -9.70 9.57 8.73
CA CYS A 287 -8.60 8.83 8.14
C CYS A 287 -8.52 7.39 8.70
N GLU A 288 -8.70 7.25 10.01
CA GLU A 288 -8.76 5.93 10.67
C GLU A 288 -9.95 5.10 10.18
N ALA A 289 -11.11 5.73 9.97
CA ALA A 289 -12.28 5.07 9.39
C ALA A 289 -11.98 4.50 7.99
N PHE A 290 -11.44 5.30 7.07
CA PHE A 290 -11.06 4.82 5.73
C PHE A 290 -9.98 3.72 5.77
N MET A 291 -9.03 3.80 6.71
CA MET A 291 -8.03 2.74 6.91
C MET A 291 -8.69 1.41 7.32
N THR A 292 -9.64 1.43 8.26
CA THR A 292 -10.31 0.19 8.70
C THR A 292 -11.19 -0.44 7.61
N MET A 293 -11.77 0.37 6.73
CA MET A 293 -12.61 -0.12 5.63
C MET A 293 -11.82 -0.77 4.49
N GLN A 294 -10.52 -0.50 4.38
CA GLN A 294 -9.69 -0.98 3.27
C GLN A 294 -9.75 -2.51 3.07
N LYS A 295 -9.99 -3.29 4.14
CA LYS A 295 -10.10 -4.76 4.08
C LYS A 295 -11.32 -5.26 3.31
N ARG A 296 -12.36 -4.43 3.14
CA ARG A 296 -13.58 -4.75 2.38
C ARG A 296 -13.75 -3.75 1.23
N CYS A 297 -13.20 -4.11 0.06
CA CYS A 297 -13.12 -3.22 -1.10
C CYS A 297 -14.47 -2.60 -1.52
N THR A 298 -15.58 -3.34 -1.44
CA THR A 298 -16.89 -2.86 -1.88
C THR A 298 -17.41 -1.68 -1.06
N ILE A 299 -17.38 -1.78 0.27
CA ILE A 299 -17.87 -0.71 1.16
C ILE A 299 -16.95 0.51 1.09
N PHE A 300 -15.66 0.29 0.92
CA PHE A 300 -14.68 1.35 0.69
C PHE A 300 -14.99 2.13 -0.60
N GLU A 301 -15.29 1.45 -1.71
CA GLU A 301 -15.65 2.09 -2.98
C GLU A 301 -16.92 2.94 -2.86
N TYR A 302 -17.99 2.43 -2.22
CA TYR A 302 -19.20 3.22 -1.97
C TYR A 302 -18.94 4.45 -1.08
N SER A 303 -18.11 4.31 -0.04
CA SER A 303 -17.78 5.43 0.86
C SER A 303 -16.98 6.52 0.16
N LEU A 304 -16.06 6.10 -0.71
CA LEU A 304 -15.29 7.01 -1.55
C LEU A 304 -16.19 7.67 -2.60
N GLU A 305 -17.17 6.97 -3.16
CA GLU A 305 -18.17 7.56 -4.06
C GLU A 305 -19.03 8.63 -3.40
N GLU A 306 -19.48 8.41 -2.16
CA GLU A 306 -20.21 9.44 -1.39
C GLU A 306 -19.34 10.68 -1.14
N PHE A 307 -18.05 10.49 -0.82
CA PHE A 307 -17.09 11.60 -0.71
C PHE A 307 -16.95 12.34 -2.04
N CYS A 308 -16.74 11.61 -3.13
CA CYS A 308 -16.61 12.20 -4.46
C CYS A 308 -17.88 12.96 -4.88
N SER A 309 -19.07 12.45 -4.56
CA SER A 309 -20.35 13.08 -4.87
C SER A 309 -20.54 14.41 -4.12
N ALA A 310 -20.22 14.44 -2.82
CA ALA A 310 -20.29 15.65 -2.01
C ALA A 310 -19.30 16.73 -2.52
N ARG A 311 -18.04 16.35 -2.78
CA ARG A 311 -17.03 17.27 -3.32
C ARG A 311 -17.34 17.73 -4.74
N ARG A 312 -17.86 16.85 -5.60
CA ARG A 312 -18.34 17.22 -6.95
C ARG A 312 -19.40 18.31 -6.89
N SER A 313 -20.39 18.16 -5.99
CA SER A 313 -21.47 19.14 -5.82
C SER A 313 -20.91 20.49 -5.35
N PHE A 314 -19.98 20.46 -4.40
CA PHE A 314 -19.27 21.64 -3.93
C PHE A 314 -18.46 22.34 -5.03
N LEU A 315 -17.68 21.60 -5.83
CA LEU A 315 -16.93 22.18 -6.94
C LEU A 315 -17.82 22.82 -7.98
N ILE A 316 -18.97 22.22 -8.31
CA ILE A 316 -19.95 22.82 -9.22
C ILE A 316 -20.45 24.15 -8.64
N HIS A 317 -20.74 24.20 -7.34
CA HIS A 317 -21.14 25.44 -6.68
C HIS A 317 -20.05 26.51 -6.71
N ILE A 318 -18.80 26.20 -6.35
CA ILE A 318 -17.69 27.17 -6.45
C ILE A 318 -17.50 27.62 -7.89
N PHE A 319 -17.56 26.71 -8.86
CA PHE A 319 -17.38 27.05 -10.26
C PHE A 319 -18.46 28.02 -10.73
N ILE A 320 -19.72 27.76 -10.42
CA ILE A 320 -20.83 28.68 -10.75
C ILE A 320 -20.72 30.00 -9.99
N ASP A 321 -20.42 29.96 -8.69
CA ASP A 321 -20.27 31.18 -7.89
C ASP A 321 -19.09 32.02 -8.37
N SER A 322 -17.96 31.43 -8.78
CA SER A 322 -16.82 32.17 -9.37
C SER A 322 -17.15 32.78 -10.73
N LEU A 323 -18.05 32.14 -11.49
CA LEU A 323 -18.52 32.65 -12.78
C LEU A 323 -19.50 33.82 -12.61
N SER A 324 -20.47 33.67 -11.71
CA SER A 324 -21.63 34.58 -11.60
C SER A 324 -21.54 35.59 -10.45
N LYS A 325 -20.76 35.32 -9.40
CA LYS A 325 -20.58 36.19 -8.24
C LYS A 325 -19.14 36.67 -8.14
N SER A 326 -18.99 37.97 -7.96
CA SER A 326 -17.74 38.58 -7.54
C SER A 326 -17.57 38.33 -6.04
N SER A 327 -16.54 37.59 -5.65
CA SER A 327 -16.23 37.32 -4.23
C SER A 327 -15.78 38.57 -3.47
N ASP A 328 -15.30 39.60 -4.18
CA ASP A 328 -14.92 40.90 -3.63
C ASP A 328 -15.16 41.99 -4.69
N SER A 329 -15.73 43.15 -4.30
CA SER A 329 -16.12 44.28 -5.17
C SER A 329 -15.04 44.79 -6.15
N ARG A 330 -13.79 44.35 -6.00
CA ARG A 330 -12.63 44.65 -6.85
C ARG A 330 -12.35 43.62 -7.95
N ILE A 331 -12.79 42.37 -7.79
CA ILE A 331 -12.55 41.28 -8.75
C ILE A 331 -13.82 41.09 -9.57
N LYS A 332 -13.79 41.48 -10.85
CA LYS A 332 -14.96 41.30 -11.72
C LYS A 332 -15.25 39.80 -11.88
N PRO A 333 -16.54 39.39 -11.88
CA PRO A 333 -16.91 38.00 -12.17
C PRO A 333 -16.35 37.58 -13.52
N ILE A 334 -15.99 36.30 -13.67
CA ILE A 334 -15.38 35.78 -14.90
C ILE A 334 -16.29 36.03 -16.12
N GLU A 335 -17.61 36.05 -15.93
CA GLU A 335 -18.59 36.38 -16.98
C GLU A 335 -18.43 37.80 -17.57
N SER A 336 -17.83 38.74 -16.81
CA SER A 336 -17.51 40.09 -17.31
C SER A 336 -16.42 40.08 -18.38
N TYR A 337 -15.56 39.04 -18.39
CA TYR A 337 -14.53 38.85 -19.41
C TYR A 337 -15.04 38.11 -20.64
N SER A 338 -16.35 37.86 -20.76
CA SER A 338 -16.92 37.18 -21.93
C SER A 338 -16.59 37.86 -23.25
N HIS A 339 -16.24 39.15 -23.28
CA HIS A 339 -15.77 39.86 -24.48
C HIS A 339 -14.36 39.46 -24.94
N ASP A 340 -13.52 38.97 -24.04
CA ASP A 340 -12.17 38.50 -24.33
C ASP A 340 -12.09 36.96 -24.17
N PRO A 341 -12.13 36.21 -25.29
CA PRO A 341 -12.12 34.75 -25.30
C PRO A 341 -10.93 34.13 -24.56
N LEU A 342 -9.75 34.76 -24.65
CA LEU A 342 -8.51 34.20 -24.10
C LEU A 342 -8.51 34.26 -22.59
N HIS A 343 -8.85 35.42 -22.03
CA HIS A 343 -8.97 35.58 -20.59
C HIS A 343 -10.13 34.75 -20.04
N TYR A 344 -11.29 34.75 -20.70
CA TYR A 344 -12.46 34.01 -20.26
C TYR A 344 -12.22 32.49 -20.17
N ILE A 345 -11.66 31.88 -21.21
CA ILE A 345 -11.34 30.45 -21.22
C ILE A 345 -10.14 30.15 -20.31
N GLY A 346 -9.14 31.04 -20.29
CA GLY A 346 -7.96 30.93 -19.43
C GLY A 346 -8.30 30.88 -17.95
N ASP A 347 -9.15 31.79 -17.47
CA ASP A 347 -9.56 31.84 -16.07
C ASP A 347 -10.37 30.59 -15.68
N MET A 348 -11.26 30.10 -16.56
CA MET A 348 -11.96 28.83 -16.31
C MET A 348 -11.01 27.64 -16.21
N LEU A 349 -10.05 27.55 -17.13
CA LEU A 349 -9.06 26.48 -17.13
C LEU A 349 -8.12 26.57 -15.92
N ALA A 350 -7.76 27.77 -15.48
CA ALA A 350 -6.99 28.00 -14.27
C ALA A 350 -7.78 27.57 -13.02
N LEU A 351 -9.06 27.91 -12.93
CA LEU A 351 -9.95 27.42 -11.86
C LEU A 351 -10.03 25.90 -11.84
N ILE A 352 -10.20 25.25 -12.99
CA ILE A 352 -10.24 23.79 -13.09
C ILE A 352 -8.91 23.19 -12.64
N HIS A 353 -7.78 23.77 -13.07
CA HIS A 353 -6.45 23.32 -12.66
C HIS A 353 -6.27 23.45 -11.14
N GLN A 354 -6.62 24.60 -10.56
CA GLN A 354 -6.50 24.85 -9.12
C GLN A 354 -7.40 23.90 -8.32
N ALA A 355 -8.66 23.72 -8.74
CA ALA A 355 -9.59 22.79 -8.12
C ALA A 355 -9.03 21.35 -8.15
N THR A 356 -8.48 20.93 -9.29
CA THR A 356 -7.87 19.60 -9.44
C THR A 356 -6.68 19.40 -8.49
N VAL A 357 -5.84 20.42 -8.31
CA VAL A 357 -4.70 20.36 -7.37
C VAL A 357 -5.19 20.29 -5.93
N ASN A 358 -6.12 21.16 -5.53
CA ASN A 358 -6.66 21.20 -4.18
C ASN A 358 -7.37 19.87 -3.81
N GLU A 359 -8.21 19.33 -4.69
CA GLU A 359 -8.88 18.04 -4.43
C GLU A 359 -7.90 16.87 -4.34
N LYS A 360 -6.82 16.89 -5.13
CA LYS A 360 -5.77 15.88 -5.01
C LYS A 360 -5.10 15.94 -3.64
N GLU A 361 -4.83 17.12 -3.12
CA GLU A 361 -4.27 17.30 -1.77
C GLU A 361 -5.25 16.88 -0.67
N LEU A 362 -6.55 17.16 -0.84
CA LEU A 362 -7.60 16.70 0.06
C LEU A 362 -7.74 15.16 0.06
N LEU A 363 -7.70 14.53 -1.10
CA LEU A 363 -7.70 13.06 -1.21
C LEU A 363 -6.46 12.43 -0.58
N LEU A 364 -5.28 13.03 -0.78
CA LEU A 364 -4.02 12.57 -0.18
C LEU A 364 -4.04 12.69 1.35
N SER A 365 -4.64 13.77 1.88
CA SER A 365 -4.76 13.97 3.32
C SER A 365 -5.81 13.06 3.94
N LEU A 366 -6.92 12.78 3.26
CA LEU A 366 -7.95 11.83 3.69
C LEU A 366 -7.42 10.38 3.73
N LEU A 367 -6.71 9.95 2.68
CA LEU A 367 -6.15 8.60 2.57
C LEU A 367 -4.74 8.46 3.16
N LYS A 368 -4.29 9.41 3.98
CA LYS A 368 -2.92 9.45 4.55
C LYS A 368 -2.52 8.18 5.29
N LEU A 369 -3.48 7.47 5.90
CA LEU A 369 -3.26 6.24 6.68
C LEU A 369 -3.45 4.95 5.85
N CYS A 370 -3.84 5.05 4.57
CA CYS A 370 -4.09 3.90 3.69
C CYS A 370 -2.80 3.44 2.97
N ASP A 371 -2.81 2.20 2.49
CA ASP A 371 -1.65 1.64 1.78
C ASP A 371 -1.32 2.34 0.45
N LYS A 372 -0.03 2.42 0.12
CA LYS A 372 0.48 3.06 -1.11
C LYS A 372 -0.12 2.52 -2.40
N GLY A 373 -0.35 1.20 -2.49
CA GLY A 373 -0.96 0.59 -3.67
C GLY A 373 -2.44 0.96 -3.86
N VAL A 374 -3.16 1.27 -2.78
CA VAL A 374 -4.55 1.75 -2.84
C VAL A 374 -4.56 3.22 -3.26
N LEU A 375 -3.64 4.03 -2.74
CA LEU A 375 -3.49 5.44 -3.12
C LEU A 375 -3.28 5.61 -4.63
N GLU A 376 -2.33 4.89 -5.22
CA GLU A 376 -2.03 5.01 -6.67
C GLU A 376 -3.20 4.62 -7.58
N LYS A 377 -4.02 3.65 -7.15
CA LYS A 377 -5.19 3.20 -7.92
C LYS A 377 -6.39 4.14 -7.76
N TYR A 378 -6.73 4.50 -6.53
CA TYR A 378 -8.00 5.16 -6.24
C TYR A 378 -7.95 6.68 -6.35
N ILE A 379 -6.79 7.33 -6.15
CA ILE A 379 -6.67 8.80 -6.31
C ILE A 379 -7.06 9.27 -7.71
N PRO A 380 -6.47 8.74 -8.82
CA PRO A 380 -6.82 9.23 -10.15
C PRO A 380 -8.27 8.92 -10.51
N LEU A 381 -8.85 7.81 -10.01
CA LEU A 381 -10.26 7.46 -10.21
C LEU A 381 -11.20 8.40 -9.46
N ALA A 382 -10.89 8.70 -8.19
CA ALA A 382 -11.65 9.62 -7.35
C ALA A 382 -11.61 11.04 -7.92
N LEU A 383 -10.42 11.50 -8.32
CA LEU A 383 -10.21 12.82 -8.90
C LEU A 383 -11.00 12.99 -10.21
N SER A 384 -11.02 11.97 -11.06
CA SER A 384 -11.89 11.96 -12.25
C SER A 384 -13.35 12.14 -11.86
N LYS A 385 -13.89 11.31 -10.96
CA LYS A 385 -15.30 11.40 -10.54
C LYS A 385 -15.67 12.78 -9.95
N ILE A 386 -14.76 13.40 -9.21
CA ILE A 386 -14.96 14.73 -8.62
C ILE A 386 -14.99 15.80 -9.72
N THR A 387 -14.02 15.76 -10.63
CA THR A 387 -13.85 16.78 -11.68
C THR A 387 -14.83 16.62 -12.86
N ASP A 388 -15.43 15.45 -13.06
CA ASP A 388 -16.47 15.20 -14.08
C ASP A 388 -17.72 16.08 -13.86
N GLY A 389 -17.92 16.66 -12.67
CA GLY A 389 -18.96 17.69 -12.46
C GLY A 389 -18.73 18.98 -13.25
N LEU A 390 -17.48 19.31 -13.55
CA LEU A 390 -17.09 20.57 -14.18
C LEU A 390 -17.08 20.48 -15.71
N SER A 391 -17.03 19.26 -16.28
CA SER A 391 -16.92 19.02 -17.72
C SER A 391 -18.07 19.69 -18.51
N ARG A 392 -19.32 19.42 -18.13
CA ARG A 392 -20.51 19.95 -18.80
C ARG A 392 -20.64 21.48 -18.76
N PRO A 393 -20.59 22.15 -17.58
CA PRO A 393 -20.73 23.61 -17.54
C PRO A 393 -19.57 24.35 -18.20
N PHE A 394 -18.38 23.74 -18.24
CA PHE A 394 -17.25 24.23 -19.01
C PHE A 394 -17.46 24.05 -20.53
N LYS A 395 -17.82 22.83 -20.98
CA LYS A 395 -18.01 22.50 -22.41
C LYS A 395 -18.95 23.48 -23.10
N ILE A 396 -20.12 23.70 -22.50
CA ILE A 396 -21.14 24.61 -23.06
C ILE A 396 -20.57 26.01 -23.26
N ARG A 397 -19.82 26.53 -22.29
CA ARG A 397 -19.24 27.89 -22.36
C ARG A 397 -18.06 27.98 -23.31
N ALA A 398 -17.22 26.95 -23.35
CA ALA A 398 -16.11 26.85 -24.30
C ALA A 398 -16.64 26.83 -25.74
N GLU A 399 -17.63 25.98 -26.02
CA GLU A 399 -18.27 25.89 -27.35
C GLU A 399 -18.98 27.20 -27.73
N GLN A 400 -19.70 27.84 -26.80
CA GLN A 400 -20.32 29.15 -27.04
C GLN A 400 -19.31 30.26 -27.36
N THR A 401 -18.13 30.21 -26.73
CA THR A 401 -17.06 31.17 -26.98
C THR A 401 -16.41 30.91 -28.34
N LEU A 402 -16.17 29.63 -28.67
CA LEU A 402 -15.63 29.19 -29.96
C LEU A 402 -16.59 29.41 -31.13
N ALA A 403 -17.91 29.42 -30.89
CA ALA A 403 -18.92 29.68 -31.91
C ALA A 403 -18.95 31.14 -32.40
N ARG A 404 -18.31 32.07 -31.68
CA ARG A 404 -18.19 33.47 -32.09
C ARG A 404 -17.20 33.59 -33.26
N PRO A 405 -17.32 34.62 -34.13
CA PRO A 405 -16.35 34.84 -35.19
C PRO A 405 -15.01 35.30 -34.58
N LEU A 406 -14.12 34.34 -34.35
CA LEU A 406 -12.78 34.57 -33.81
C LEU A 406 -11.75 34.63 -34.94
N GLY A 407 -10.74 35.50 -34.76
CA GLY A 407 -9.59 35.56 -35.67
C GLY A 407 -8.71 34.31 -35.57
N PRO A 408 -7.91 34.00 -36.61
CA PRO A 408 -7.07 32.80 -36.64
C PRO A 408 -6.02 32.78 -35.52
N VAL A 409 -5.50 33.95 -35.12
CA VAL A 409 -4.51 34.08 -34.04
C VAL A 409 -5.11 33.67 -32.68
N ILE A 410 -6.31 34.16 -32.37
CA ILE A 410 -7.01 33.85 -31.10
C ILE A 410 -7.38 32.37 -31.04
N LEU A 411 -7.86 31.80 -32.15
CA LEU A 411 -8.18 30.37 -32.23
C LEU A 411 -6.94 29.49 -32.01
N TYR A 412 -5.80 29.89 -32.56
CA TYR A 412 -4.54 29.19 -32.34
C TYR A 412 -4.10 29.26 -30.87
N GLN A 413 -4.16 30.45 -30.25
CA GLN A 413 -3.85 30.60 -28.82
C GLN A 413 -4.76 29.76 -27.93
N LEU A 414 -6.06 29.74 -28.21
CA LEU A 414 -7.03 28.90 -27.50
C LEU A 414 -6.70 27.41 -27.66
N TYR A 415 -6.37 26.96 -28.87
CA TYR A 415 -5.91 25.59 -29.10
C TYR A 415 -4.70 25.25 -28.21
N VAL A 416 -3.68 26.11 -28.18
CA VAL A 416 -2.48 25.91 -27.35
C VAL A 416 -2.84 25.83 -25.86
N MET A 417 -3.77 26.66 -25.40
CA MET A 417 -4.24 26.62 -24.01
C MET A 417 -4.96 25.32 -23.70
N PHE A 418 -5.91 24.88 -24.53
CA PHE A 418 -6.60 23.60 -24.33
C PHE A 418 -5.62 22.43 -24.29
N HIS A 419 -4.65 22.39 -25.22
CA HIS A 419 -3.64 21.35 -25.28
C HIS A 419 -2.75 21.32 -24.01
N PHE A 420 -2.32 22.48 -23.52
CA PHE A 420 -1.55 22.57 -22.27
C PHE A 420 -2.35 22.09 -21.06
N HIS A 421 -3.62 22.44 -20.96
CA HIS A 421 -4.47 21.97 -19.87
C HIS A 421 -4.80 20.48 -20.01
N LEU A 422 -4.97 19.96 -21.24
CA LEU A 422 -5.15 18.52 -21.48
C LEU A 422 -3.94 17.70 -21.04
N THR A 423 -2.72 18.18 -21.31
CA THR A 423 -1.48 17.52 -20.87
C THR A 423 -1.31 17.61 -19.36
N THR A 424 -1.35 18.82 -18.77
CA THR A 424 -1.09 19.02 -17.34
C THR A 424 -2.16 18.45 -16.40
N VAL A 425 -3.44 18.59 -16.75
CA VAL A 425 -4.57 18.08 -15.95
C VAL A 425 -4.83 16.61 -16.30
N GLY A 426 -4.72 16.24 -17.57
CA GLY A 426 -4.95 14.86 -18.04
C GLY A 426 -3.90 13.86 -17.57
N GLU A 427 -2.67 14.27 -17.24
CA GLU A 427 -1.68 13.41 -16.57
C GLU A 427 -2.08 13.03 -15.14
N LYS A 428 -2.80 13.90 -14.44
CA LYS A 428 -3.21 13.68 -13.05
C LYS A 428 -4.51 12.85 -12.94
N LEU A 429 -5.27 12.75 -14.03
CA LEU A 429 -6.57 12.10 -14.11
C LEU A 429 -6.47 10.68 -14.68
N SER A 430 -7.52 9.88 -14.42
CA SER A 430 -7.66 8.59 -15.11
C SER A 430 -7.96 8.78 -16.61
N LYS A 431 -7.59 7.78 -17.43
CA LYS A 431 -7.82 7.77 -18.88
C LYS A 431 -9.31 7.79 -19.27
N GLN A 432 -10.21 7.45 -18.35
CA GLN A 432 -11.66 7.36 -18.56
C GLN A 432 -12.42 8.61 -18.06
N SER A 433 -11.73 9.70 -17.71
CA SER A 433 -12.38 10.92 -17.22
C SER A 433 -13.20 11.63 -18.31
N GLU A 434 -14.40 12.07 -17.95
CA GLU A 434 -15.24 12.89 -18.84
C GLU A 434 -14.61 14.27 -19.05
N LEU A 435 -13.94 14.82 -18.02
CA LEU A 435 -13.22 16.09 -18.16
C LEU A 435 -12.10 16.02 -19.21
N ARG A 436 -11.33 14.92 -19.26
CA ARG A 436 -10.28 14.74 -20.26
C ARG A 436 -10.85 14.64 -21.68
N SER A 437 -11.94 13.87 -21.85
CA SER A 437 -12.65 13.80 -23.13
C SER A 437 -13.22 15.16 -23.54
N CYS A 438 -13.75 15.92 -22.59
CA CYS A 438 -14.24 17.27 -22.85
C CYS A 438 -13.13 18.23 -23.30
N LEU A 439 -11.95 18.18 -22.67
CA LEU A 439 -10.80 19.00 -23.07
C LEU A 439 -10.29 18.60 -24.45
N ASP A 440 -10.23 17.30 -24.76
CA ASP A 440 -9.88 16.78 -26.09
C ASP A 440 -10.90 17.21 -27.16
N ASP A 441 -12.20 17.12 -26.88
CA ASP A 441 -13.25 17.62 -27.77
C ASP A 441 -13.07 19.13 -28.07
N CYS A 442 -12.82 19.93 -27.03
CA CYS A 442 -12.59 21.37 -27.17
C CYS A 442 -11.30 21.70 -27.94
N GLU A 443 -10.21 20.94 -27.70
CA GLU A 443 -8.96 21.07 -28.45
C GLU A 443 -9.17 20.77 -29.93
N GLN A 444 -9.83 19.65 -30.25
CA GLN A 444 -10.12 19.25 -31.63
C GLN A 444 -11.06 20.24 -32.32
N LEU A 445 -12.07 20.78 -31.62
CA LEU A 445 -12.93 21.83 -32.14
C LEU A 445 -12.15 23.11 -32.43
N ALA A 446 -11.30 23.56 -31.50
CA ALA A 446 -10.47 24.75 -31.69
C ALA A 446 -9.53 24.59 -32.89
N MET A 447 -8.91 23.42 -33.06
CA MET A 447 -8.06 23.11 -34.23
C MET A 447 -8.85 23.11 -35.54
N LYS A 448 -10.04 22.49 -35.59
CA LYS A 448 -10.89 22.47 -36.79
C LYS A 448 -11.36 23.87 -37.17
N LEU A 449 -11.79 24.67 -36.18
CA LEU A 449 -12.20 26.06 -36.41
C LEU A 449 -11.03 26.93 -36.85
N PHE A 450 -9.84 26.72 -36.28
CA PHE A 450 -8.62 27.38 -36.71
C PHE A 450 -8.32 27.08 -38.19
N GLN A 451 -8.31 25.80 -38.59
CA GLN A 451 -8.08 25.40 -39.98
C GLN A 451 -9.11 26.00 -40.93
N ASN A 452 -10.40 25.97 -40.58
CA ASN A 452 -11.46 26.54 -41.40
C ASN A 452 -11.34 28.07 -41.52
N CYS A 453 -11.06 28.76 -40.41
CA CYS A 453 -10.87 30.21 -40.39
C CYS A 453 -9.64 30.61 -41.20
N LEU A 454 -8.53 29.90 -41.03
CA LEU A 454 -7.29 30.09 -41.78
C LEU A 454 -7.53 29.89 -43.28
N ASN A 455 -8.12 28.77 -43.69
CA ASN A 455 -8.44 28.48 -45.09
C ASN A 455 -9.38 29.54 -45.69
N THR A 456 -10.39 29.98 -44.94
CA THR A 456 -11.32 31.02 -45.41
C THR A 456 -10.61 32.37 -45.61
N LYS A 457 -9.74 32.74 -44.67
CA LYS A 457 -8.97 33.98 -44.74
C LYS A 457 -7.93 33.93 -45.87
N VAL A 458 -7.23 32.80 -46.01
CA VAL A 458 -6.30 32.53 -47.10
C VAL A 458 -7.04 32.64 -48.43
N CYS A 459 -8.14 31.90 -48.63
CA CYS A 459 -8.97 31.99 -49.84
C CYS A 459 -9.48 33.41 -50.11
N SER A 460 -9.86 34.17 -49.08
CA SER A 460 -10.29 35.57 -49.23
C SER A 460 -9.15 36.48 -49.69
N ILE A 461 -7.92 36.25 -49.25
CA ILE A 461 -6.74 37.01 -49.69
C ILE A 461 -6.35 36.55 -51.10
N LEU A 462 -6.39 35.25 -51.38
CA LEU A 462 -6.13 34.66 -52.69
C LEU A 462 -7.08 35.19 -53.77
N LYS A 463 -8.36 35.43 -53.45
CA LYS A 463 -9.32 36.07 -54.37
C LYS A 463 -8.97 37.52 -54.74
N LYS A 464 -8.16 38.20 -53.93
CA LYS A 464 -7.67 39.56 -54.23
C LYS A 464 -6.42 39.57 -55.12
N PHE A 465 -5.90 38.40 -55.50
CA PHE A 465 -4.81 38.34 -56.46
C PHE A 465 -5.35 38.79 -57.82
N HIS A 466 -4.94 39.98 -58.24
CA HIS A 466 -5.19 40.48 -59.59
C HIS A 466 -4.10 39.97 -60.54
N ALA A 467 -4.43 39.94 -61.84
CA ALA A 467 -3.50 39.57 -62.90
C ALA A 467 -2.17 40.33 -62.74
N CYS A 468 -1.06 39.61 -62.94
CA CYS A 468 0.30 40.13 -62.76
C CYS A 468 0.45 41.51 -63.39
N GLN A 469 0.78 42.52 -62.58
CA GLN A 469 1.14 43.82 -63.10
C GLN A 469 2.48 43.71 -63.82
N SER A 470 2.67 44.52 -64.86
CA SER A 470 3.83 44.48 -65.78
C SER A 470 5.21 44.58 -65.11
N ASP A 471 5.26 44.91 -63.82
CA ASP A 471 6.46 45.09 -63.01
C ASP A 471 7.01 43.78 -62.40
N LEU A 472 6.30 42.65 -62.52
CA LEU A 472 6.76 41.31 -62.07
C LEU A 472 7.13 41.22 -60.56
N VAL A 473 6.58 42.13 -59.74
CA VAL A 473 6.77 42.20 -58.29
C VAL A 473 5.79 41.26 -57.56
N PRO A 474 6.14 40.68 -56.39
CA PRO A 474 5.23 39.91 -55.56
C PRO A 474 3.95 40.71 -55.27
N VAL A 475 2.80 40.11 -55.55
CA VAL A 475 1.47 40.72 -55.32
C VAL A 475 1.31 41.09 -53.85
N GLN A 476 0.67 42.23 -53.54
CA GLN A 476 0.46 42.68 -52.15
C GLN A 476 -0.21 41.62 -51.25
N GLY A 477 -1.07 40.78 -51.81
CA GLY A 477 -1.68 39.62 -51.14
C GLY A 477 -0.66 38.59 -50.61
N VAL A 478 0.53 38.48 -51.23
CA VAL A 478 1.65 37.67 -50.73
C VAL A 478 2.18 38.23 -49.41
N SER A 479 2.37 39.55 -49.34
CA SER A 479 2.83 40.19 -48.11
C SER A 479 1.80 40.09 -46.99
N GLU A 480 0.50 40.23 -47.30
CA GLU A 480 -0.60 40.03 -46.34
C GLU A 480 -0.64 38.59 -45.79
N LEU A 481 -0.44 37.58 -46.65
CA LEU A 481 -0.39 36.17 -46.23
C LEU A 481 0.84 35.87 -45.37
N LEU A 482 2.01 36.42 -45.72
CA LEU A 482 3.24 36.26 -44.94
C LEU A 482 3.15 36.98 -43.58
N GLN A 483 2.45 38.12 -43.52
CA GLN A 483 2.16 38.79 -42.26
C GLN A 483 1.18 37.97 -41.41
N LEU A 484 0.13 37.38 -41.99
CA LEU A 484 -0.77 36.47 -41.28
C LEU A 484 -0.04 35.23 -40.75
N LEU A 485 0.85 34.65 -41.55
CA LEU A 485 1.72 33.54 -41.15
C LEU A 485 2.60 33.96 -39.96
N ARG A 486 3.17 35.17 -40.02
CA ARG A 486 3.94 35.74 -38.92
C ARG A 486 3.12 35.93 -37.67
N ASP A 487 1.93 36.52 -37.78
CA ASP A 487 1.07 36.79 -36.64
C ASP A 487 0.64 35.51 -35.93
N VAL A 488 0.41 34.41 -36.66
CA VAL A 488 0.09 33.10 -36.06
C VAL A 488 1.32 32.47 -35.42
N LEU A 489 2.48 32.45 -36.11
CA LEU A 489 3.68 31.74 -35.66
C LEU A 489 4.49 32.49 -34.58
N HIS A 490 4.52 33.82 -34.61
CA HIS A 490 5.19 34.67 -33.62
C HIS A 490 4.35 34.93 -32.38
N THR A 491 3.13 34.37 -32.31
CA THR A 491 2.28 34.53 -31.14
C THR A 491 3.05 34.11 -29.89
N PRO A 492 3.38 35.03 -28.97
CA PRO A 492 4.06 34.66 -27.75
C PRO A 492 3.06 33.87 -26.92
N SER A 493 3.22 32.54 -26.89
CA SER A 493 2.61 31.71 -25.85
C SER A 493 3.29 32.08 -24.52
N GLY A 494 2.94 33.24 -23.97
CA GLY A 494 3.58 33.83 -22.78
C GLY A 494 3.46 32.98 -21.52
N THR A 495 2.71 31.88 -21.56
CA THR A 495 2.44 31.03 -20.40
C THR A 495 2.40 29.52 -20.68
N THR A 496 2.46 29.07 -21.95
CA THR A 496 2.21 27.67 -22.32
C THR A 496 3.22 27.15 -23.34
N VAL A 497 4.16 26.33 -22.87
CA VAL A 497 5.15 25.67 -23.73
C VAL A 497 4.53 24.40 -24.33
N LEU A 498 4.19 24.42 -25.62
CA LEU A 498 3.89 23.20 -26.37
C LEU A 498 5.14 22.31 -26.47
N HIS A 499 4.93 20.99 -26.46
CA HIS A 499 5.99 20.03 -26.79
C HIS A 499 6.51 20.23 -28.22
N ALA A 500 7.80 19.95 -28.44
CA ALA A 500 8.47 20.21 -29.71
C ALA A 500 7.80 19.48 -30.91
N ASP A 501 7.30 18.26 -30.69
CA ASP A 501 6.65 17.46 -31.74
C ASP A 501 5.30 18.06 -32.17
N ASP A 502 4.51 18.57 -31.23
CA ASP A 502 3.20 19.17 -31.53
C ASP A 502 3.36 20.55 -32.15
N LYS A 503 4.40 21.32 -31.77
CA LYS A 503 4.81 22.53 -32.50
C LYS A 503 5.15 22.23 -33.95
N LYS A 504 5.96 21.19 -34.19
CA LYS A 504 6.36 20.76 -35.54
C LYS A 504 5.15 20.37 -36.40
N ARG A 505 4.18 19.63 -35.85
CA ARG A 505 2.94 19.27 -36.55
C ARG A 505 2.11 20.50 -36.89
N CYS A 506 1.93 21.42 -35.95
CA CYS A 506 1.18 22.66 -36.17
C CYS A 506 1.84 23.51 -37.26
N TYR A 507 3.17 23.69 -37.20
CA TYR A 507 3.90 24.46 -38.20
C TYR A 507 3.76 23.85 -39.59
N SER A 508 3.91 22.53 -39.73
CA SER A 508 3.69 21.84 -40.99
C SER A 508 2.27 22.04 -41.54
N LEU A 509 1.24 22.00 -40.69
CA LEU A 509 -0.16 22.23 -41.11
C LEU A 509 -0.38 23.68 -41.55
N VAL A 510 0.11 24.65 -40.79
CA VAL A 510 -0.01 26.08 -41.13
C VAL A 510 0.73 26.37 -42.44
N PHE A 511 1.96 25.88 -42.60
CA PHE A 511 2.72 26.01 -43.85
C PHE A 511 1.98 25.38 -45.03
N ALA A 512 1.42 24.18 -44.88
CA ALA A 512 0.65 23.53 -45.94
C ALA A 512 -0.59 24.35 -46.33
N SER A 513 -1.33 24.85 -45.34
CA SER A 513 -2.57 25.61 -45.58
C SER A 513 -2.36 27.01 -46.16
N VAL A 514 -1.17 27.61 -46.02
CA VAL A 514 -0.87 28.95 -46.53
C VAL A 514 -0.03 28.90 -47.80
N ILE A 515 1.06 28.13 -47.81
CA ILE A 515 2.05 28.13 -48.89
C ILE A 515 1.55 27.34 -50.10
N ASP A 516 1.01 26.13 -49.90
CA ASP A 516 0.57 25.29 -51.02
C ASP A 516 -0.54 25.94 -51.87
N PRO A 517 -1.64 26.48 -51.28
CA PRO A 517 -2.67 27.15 -52.09
C PRO A 517 -2.19 28.49 -52.66
N MET A 518 -1.25 29.16 -51.99
CA MET A 518 -0.62 30.37 -52.52
C MET A 518 0.18 30.05 -53.79
N LEU A 519 1.06 29.04 -53.78
CA LEU A 519 1.83 28.63 -54.95
C LEU A 519 0.93 28.17 -56.09
N GLN A 520 -0.10 27.36 -55.80
CA GLN A 520 -1.08 26.92 -56.81
C GLN A 520 -1.79 28.12 -57.45
N THR A 521 -2.27 29.05 -56.64
CA THR A 521 -2.98 30.25 -57.14
C THR A 521 -2.06 31.14 -57.97
N LEU A 522 -0.80 31.30 -57.54
CA LEU A 522 0.22 32.02 -58.30
C LEU A 522 0.50 31.35 -59.65
N THR A 523 0.54 30.02 -59.72
CA THR A 523 0.70 29.32 -61.01
C THR A 523 -0.50 29.52 -61.94
N MET A 524 -1.72 29.48 -61.39
CA MET A 524 -2.96 29.63 -62.16
C MET A 524 -3.15 31.03 -62.75
N TYR A 525 -2.85 32.10 -62.00
CA TYR A 525 -2.99 33.47 -62.50
C TYR A 525 -1.86 33.92 -63.44
N SER A 526 -0.83 33.07 -63.59
CA SER A 526 0.35 33.41 -64.37
C SER A 526 0.47 32.62 -65.67
N THR A 527 -0.53 31.78 -66.01
CA THR A 527 -0.58 31.02 -67.27
C THR A 527 -0.66 31.91 -68.51
N ASP A 528 -1.15 33.14 -68.35
CA ASP A 528 -1.34 34.09 -69.45
C ASP A 528 -0.04 34.86 -69.80
N LEU A 529 1.02 34.68 -69.02
CA LEU A 529 2.30 35.35 -69.21
C LEU A 529 3.26 34.53 -70.09
N SER A 530 4.18 35.21 -70.76
CA SER A 530 5.31 34.57 -71.45
C SER A 530 6.06 33.64 -70.49
N PRO A 531 6.59 32.49 -70.95
CA PRO A 531 7.29 31.52 -70.09
C PRO A 531 8.40 32.15 -69.24
N VAL A 532 9.02 33.24 -69.71
CA VAL A 532 10.08 33.92 -68.96
C VAL A 532 9.57 34.96 -67.98
N ASP A 533 8.48 35.66 -68.33
CA ASP A 533 7.78 36.53 -67.39
C ASP A 533 7.20 35.70 -66.23
N PHE A 534 6.60 34.55 -66.55
CA PHE A 534 6.11 33.57 -65.58
C PHE A 534 7.22 33.10 -64.63
N ALA A 535 8.36 32.66 -65.16
CA ALA A 535 9.45 32.16 -64.34
C ALA A 535 10.11 33.26 -63.49
N THR A 536 10.19 34.49 -64.00
CA THR A 536 10.72 35.66 -63.27
C THR A 536 9.80 36.06 -62.11
N TYR A 537 8.48 36.11 -62.36
CA TYR A 537 7.47 36.40 -61.35
C TYR A 537 7.44 35.34 -60.23
N MET A 538 7.43 34.07 -60.62
CA MET A 538 7.41 32.96 -59.67
C MET A 538 8.67 32.94 -58.80
N LEU A 539 9.83 33.23 -59.38
CA LEU A 539 11.09 33.32 -58.67
C LEU A 539 11.10 34.47 -57.64
N ASN A 540 10.53 35.62 -57.98
CA ASN A 540 10.36 36.74 -57.06
C ASN A 540 9.41 36.39 -55.89
N CYS A 541 8.29 35.72 -56.19
CA CYS A 541 7.31 35.30 -55.18
C CYS A 541 7.87 34.23 -54.24
N ILE A 542 8.49 33.18 -54.79
CA ILE A 542 9.09 32.10 -53.99
C ILE A 542 10.27 32.63 -53.17
N SER A 543 11.09 33.54 -53.70
CA SER A 543 12.18 34.16 -52.92
C SER A 543 11.66 34.97 -51.74
N ALA A 544 10.53 35.66 -51.87
CA ALA A 544 9.89 36.38 -50.78
C ALA A 544 9.37 35.41 -49.70
N VAL A 545 8.71 34.31 -50.11
CA VAL A 545 8.24 33.25 -49.19
C VAL A 545 9.42 32.57 -48.50
N HIS A 546 10.45 32.19 -49.24
CA HIS A 546 11.66 31.56 -48.71
C HIS A 546 12.31 32.44 -47.63
N SER A 547 12.48 33.74 -47.91
CA SER A 547 13.05 34.68 -46.94
C SER A 547 12.20 34.80 -45.67
N ALA A 548 10.87 34.77 -45.78
CA ALA A 548 9.98 34.79 -44.63
C ALA A 548 9.99 33.48 -43.83
N VAL A 549 10.10 32.33 -44.51
CA VAL A 549 10.05 30.99 -43.88
C VAL A 549 11.37 30.63 -43.19
N THR A 550 12.51 31.13 -43.67
CA THR A 550 13.84 30.90 -43.05
C THR A 550 13.95 31.36 -41.60
N MET A 551 13.06 32.24 -41.16
CA MET A 551 13.06 32.79 -39.80
C MET A 551 12.42 31.84 -38.77
N TYR A 552 11.87 30.69 -39.18
CA TYR A 552 11.14 29.76 -38.31
C TYR A 552 11.88 28.43 -38.11
N GLU A 553 11.92 27.97 -36.86
CA GLU A 553 12.39 26.63 -36.48
C GLU A 553 11.49 25.55 -37.10
N PHE A 554 12.07 24.42 -37.52
CA PHE A 554 11.37 23.27 -38.13
C PHE A 554 10.87 23.45 -39.58
N SER A 555 11.39 24.43 -40.32
CA SER A 555 11.01 24.70 -41.71
C SER A 555 11.85 23.98 -42.77
N ASP A 556 12.87 23.21 -42.38
CA ASP A 556 13.88 22.62 -43.28
C ASP A 556 13.30 21.87 -44.49
N GLN A 557 12.36 20.95 -44.27
CA GLN A 557 11.73 20.18 -45.34
C GLN A 557 11.00 21.07 -46.36
N ARG A 558 10.35 22.13 -45.88
CA ARG A 558 9.64 23.07 -46.75
C ARG A 558 10.60 24.02 -47.46
N LEU A 559 11.69 24.42 -46.80
CA LEU A 559 12.76 25.19 -47.42
C LEU A 559 13.43 24.41 -48.55
N GLU A 560 13.73 23.12 -48.36
CA GLU A 560 14.26 22.25 -49.43
C GLU A 560 13.31 22.16 -50.63
N MET A 561 12.01 21.98 -50.39
CA MET A 561 11.00 21.96 -51.47
C MET A 561 10.93 23.29 -52.22
N LEU A 562 10.91 24.43 -51.51
CA LEU A 562 10.89 25.76 -52.12
C LEU A 562 12.19 26.02 -52.90
N GLN A 563 13.33 25.61 -52.37
CA GLN A 563 14.62 25.75 -53.03
C GLN A 563 14.70 24.94 -54.32
N ALA A 564 14.18 23.71 -54.33
CA ALA A 564 14.08 22.91 -55.56
C ALA A 564 13.20 23.61 -56.63
N GLN A 565 12.09 24.22 -56.23
CA GLN A 565 11.25 25.00 -57.15
C GLN A 565 11.97 26.25 -57.68
N VAL A 566 12.73 26.95 -56.82
CA VAL A 566 13.58 28.07 -57.25
C VAL A 566 14.57 27.61 -58.32
N GLU A 567 15.23 26.47 -58.14
CA GLU A 567 16.21 25.95 -59.10
C GLU A 567 15.59 25.59 -60.46
N VAL A 568 14.39 25.03 -60.48
CA VAL A 568 13.65 24.73 -61.72
C VAL A 568 13.30 26.02 -62.47
N HIS A 569 12.69 26.99 -61.80
CA HIS A 569 12.33 28.26 -62.44
C HIS A 569 13.57 29.05 -62.87
N LEU A 570 14.65 29.01 -62.08
CA LEU A 570 15.93 29.59 -62.44
C LEU A 570 16.51 28.95 -63.70
N GLY A 571 16.45 27.63 -63.82
CA GLY A 571 16.88 26.91 -65.03
C GLY A 571 16.10 27.33 -66.27
N ASN A 572 14.79 27.50 -66.16
CA ASN A 572 13.95 27.97 -67.26
C ASN A 572 14.32 29.38 -67.70
N VAL A 573 14.54 30.30 -66.76
CA VAL A 573 15.00 31.67 -67.05
C VAL A 573 16.37 31.65 -67.74
N VAL A 574 17.32 30.85 -67.24
CA VAL A 574 18.67 30.75 -67.82
C VAL A 574 18.62 30.21 -69.25
N ASN A 575 17.82 29.17 -69.52
CA ASN A 575 17.69 28.56 -70.84
C ASN A 575 17.07 29.54 -71.85
N GLU A 576 16.00 30.23 -71.46
CA GLU A 576 15.35 31.22 -72.32
C GLU A 576 16.23 32.47 -72.54
N MET A 577 16.98 32.90 -71.53
CA MET A 577 17.98 33.96 -71.69
C MET A 577 19.10 33.55 -72.63
N ALA A 578 19.62 32.32 -72.51
CA ALA A 578 20.62 31.79 -73.43
C ALA A 578 20.08 31.73 -74.87
N ASN A 579 18.84 31.25 -75.06
CA ASN A 579 18.17 31.22 -76.36
C ASN A 579 17.94 32.62 -76.94
N TYR A 580 17.55 33.59 -76.11
CA TYR A 580 17.37 34.98 -76.52
C TYR A 580 18.69 35.59 -77.01
N ILE A 581 19.78 35.39 -76.26
CA ILE A 581 21.12 35.86 -76.61
C ILE A 581 21.58 35.18 -77.91
N LEU A 582 21.44 33.85 -78.03
CA LEU A 582 21.80 33.11 -79.24
C LEU A 582 21.01 33.58 -80.47
N ASN A 583 19.72 33.89 -80.32
CA ASN A 583 18.89 34.43 -81.39
C ASN A 583 19.32 35.83 -81.81
N LYS A 584 19.63 36.71 -80.85
CA LYS A 584 20.10 38.08 -81.13
C LYS A 584 21.48 38.12 -81.77
N VAL A 585 22.33 37.16 -81.43
CA VAL A 585 23.68 37.01 -81.98
C VAL A 585 23.66 36.29 -83.34
N GLY A 586 22.58 35.58 -83.69
CA GLY A 586 22.44 34.84 -84.96
C GLY A 586 23.10 33.46 -84.95
N LEU A 587 23.48 32.94 -83.78
CA LEU A 587 24.17 31.66 -83.61
C LEU A 587 23.22 30.46 -83.45
N THR A 588 21.90 30.65 -83.52
CA THR A 588 20.93 29.56 -83.30
C THR A 588 20.95 28.50 -84.39
N GLU A 589 21.16 28.86 -85.65
CA GLU A 589 21.31 27.88 -86.73
C GLU A 589 22.64 27.12 -86.64
N ALA A 590 23.71 27.80 -86.22
CA ALA A 590 25.02 27.19 -86.00
C ALA A 590 24.99 26.22 -84.81
N TYR A 591 24.29 26.57 -83.73
CA TYR A 591 24.11 25.70 -82.57
C TYR A 591 23.26 24.46 -82.88
N LYS A 592 22.16 24.60 -83.64
CA LYS A 592 21.34 23.46 -84.09
C LYS A 592 22.13 22.51 -85.00
N LYS A 593 22.88 23.03 -85.97
CA LYS A 593 23.77 22.23 -86.84
C LYS A 593 24.91 21.56 -86.06
N ALA A 594 25.46 22.22 -85.04
CA ALA A 594 26.46 21.62 -84.16
C ALA A 594 25.88 20.49 -83.28
N LEU A 595 24.59 20.58 -82.93
CA LEU A 595 23.90 19.53 -82.18
C LEU A 595 23.59 18.31 -83.07
N ASP A 596 23.16 18.54 -84.31
CA ASP A 596 22.88 17.48 -85.30
C ASP A 596 24.16 16.73 -85.71
N ASN A 597 25.30 17.42 -85.80
CA ASN A 597 26.60 16.81 -86.14
C ASN A 597 27.15 15.85 -85.07
N ASN A 598 26.66 15.89 -83.82
CA ASN A 598 27.09 14.94 -82.78
C ASN A 598 26.46 13.54 -82.93
N ASN A 599 25.42 13.38 -83.75
CA ASN A 599 24.70 12.09 -83.90
C ASN A 599 25.24 11.22 -85.06
N SER A 600 26.12 11.76 -85.89
CA SER A 600 26.73 11.06 -87.02
C SER A 600 28.25 11.14 -86.93
N ASP A 601 28.88 10.03 -86.56
CA ASP A 601 30.33 9.80 -86.48
C ASP A 601 31.10 9.95 -87.81
N ASP A 602 30.50 10.53 -88.86
CA ASP A 602 31.15 10.62 -90.16
C ASP A 602 31.81 11.98 -90.38
N GLN A 603 33.14 11.93 -90.36
CA GLN A 603 34.06 12.94 -90.90
C GLN A 603 33.67 13.34 -92.34
N ARG A 604 32.79 14.33 -92.52
CA ARG A 604 32.64 15.02 -93.82
C ARG A 604 32.40 16.53 -93.67
N GLN A 605 33.41 17.26 -94.10
CA GLN A 605 33.37 18.58 -94.74
C GLN A 605 32.83 19.76 -93.91
N PHE A 606 33.79 20.57 -93.47
CA PHE A 606 33.66 21.99 -93.19
C PHE A 606 32.87 22.72 -94.30
N GLN A 607 31.60 22.99 -94.04
CA GLN A 607 30.92 24.11 -94.66
C GLN A 607 30.57 25.11 -93.55
N LEU A 608 31.20 26.29 -93.63
CA LEU A 608 30.83 27.43 -92.79
C LEU A 608 29.32 27.66 -92.91
N PRO A 609 28.58 27.85 -91.80
CA PRO A 609 27.22 28.34 -91.89
C PRO A 609 27.30 29.79 -92.36
N SER A 610 26.98 30.08 -93.64
CA SER A 610 26.75 31.41 -94.23
C SER A 610 27.84 32.52 -94.02
N PRO A 611 27.94 33.51 -94.93
CA PRO A 611 28.86 34.65 -94.78
C PRO A 611 28.59 35.52 -93.52
N ASP A 612 27.47 35.29 -92.82
CA ASP A 612 27.06 36.00 -91.61
C ASP A 612 27.62 35.42 -90.30
N PHE A 613 28.34 34.29 -90.33
CA PHE A 613 28.85 33.67 -89.09
C PHE A 613 30.00 34.46 -88.46
N ASN A 614 30.90 35.03 -89.24
CA ASN A 614 31.98 35.88 -88.72
C ASN A 614 31.45 37.19 -88.14
N SER A 615 30.43 37.81 -88.76
CA SER A 615 29.78 39.01 -88.24
C SER A 615 28.94 38.72 -86.99
N SER A 616 28.35 37.53 -86.92
CA SER A 616 27.65 37.01 -85.73
C SER A 616 28.62 36.71 -84.58
N LEU A 617 29.80 36.17 -84.87
CA LEU A 617 30.87 35.98 -83.91
C LEU A 617 31.44 37.32 -83.41
N GLU A 618 31.62 38.31 -84.27
CA GLU A 618 32.02 39.67 -83.83
C GLU A 618 30.98 40.29 -82.90
N LYS A 619 29.67 40.13 -83.21
CA LYS A 619 28.57 40.53 -82.31
C LYS A 619 28.62 39.79 -80.97
N PHE A 620 28.98 38.51 -80.97
CA PHE A 620 29.20 37.70 -79.76
C PHE A 620 30.40 38.19 -78.94
N TYR A 621 31.52 38.54 -79.60
CA TYR A 621 32.70 39.08 -78.92
C TYR A 621 32.44 40.48 -78.36
N THR A 622 31.65 41.32 -79.04
CA THR A 622 31.18 42.59 -78.45
C THR A 622 30.25 42.37 -77.25
N PHE A 623 29.44 41.29 -77.25
CA PHE A 623 28.63 40.90 -76.08
C PHE A 623 29.48 40.50 -74.88
N LEU A 624 30.56 39.73 -75.08
CA LEU A 624 31.47 39.36 -73.99
C LEU A 624 32.17 40.58 -73.37
N ASN A 625 32.35 41.67 -74.14
CA ASN A 625 32.92 42.92 -73.65
C ASN A 625 31.91 43.82 -72.92
N SER A 626 30.59 43.63 -73.14
CA SER A 626 29.51 44.37 -72.46
C SER A 626 28.28 43.46 -72.27
N PRO A 627 28.23 42.63 -71.22
CA PRO A 627 27.15 41.66 -71.04
C PRO A 627 25.79 42.32 -70.77
N GLU A 628 25.78 43.54 -70.21
CA GLU A 628 24.56 44.20 -69.71
C GLU A 628 23.63 44.74 -70.79
N THR A 629 24.13 45.00 -72.01
CA THR A 629 23.36 45.67 -73.07
C THR A 629 22.41 44.76 -73.84
N LEU A 630 22.50 43.43 -73.65
CA LEU A 630 21.73 42.43 -74.39
C LEU A 630 20.94 41.47 -73.49
N PHE A 631 21.01 41.63 -72.17
CA PHE A 631 20.14 40.87 -71.27
C PHE A 631 18.68 41.26 -71.49
N MET A 632 17.79 40.27 -71.40
CA MET A 632 16.36 40.49 -71.57
C MET A 632 15.84 41.47 -70.50
N PRO A 633 14.90 42.39 -70.80
CA PRO A 633 14.41 43.39 -69.84
C PRO A 633 13.81 42.79 -68.55
N GLN A 634 13.44 41.52 -68.57
CA GLN A 634 12.94 40.76 -67.43
C GLN A 634 14.03 40.40 -66.41
N PHE A 635 15.30 40.34 -66.84
CA PHE A 635 16.46 40.13 -65.96
C PHE A 635 16.56 41.22 -64.89
N PHE A 636 16.33 42.47 -65.27
CA PHE A 636 16.35 43.62 -64.37
C PHE A 636 15.15 43.69 -63.41
N LYS A 637 14.13 42.85 -63.62
CA LYS A 637 12.92 42.79 -62.78
C LYS A 637 13.02 41.71 -61.68
N ILE A 638 14.11 40.95 -61.59
CA ILE A 638 14.34 40.02 -60.48
C ILE A 638 14.67 40.84 -59.23
N ILE A 639 13.97 40.64 -58.11
CA ILE A 639 14.13 41.46 -56.90
C ILE A 639 15.33 41.02 -56.05
N SER A 640 15.66 39.73 -56.07
CA SER A 640 16.73 39.17 -55.23
C SER A 640 18.10 39.25 -55.92
N PRO A 641 19.09 39.99 -55.35
CA PRO A 641 20.41 40.17 -55.97
C PRO A 641 21.23 38.87 -55.98
N THR A 642 21.01 37.99 -55.01
CA THR A 642 21.67 36.66 -54.96
C THR A 642 21.20 35.78 -56.12
N ILE A 643 19.93 35.86 -56.48
CA ILE A 643 19.37 35.09 -57.59
C ILE A 643 19.77 35.73 -58.92
N GLN A 644 19.80 37.06 -59.02
CA GLN A 644 20.36 37.75 -60.20
C GLN A 644 21.80 37.30 -60.51
N ASN A 645 22.67 37.25 -59.49
CA ASN A 645 24.06 36.80 -59.67
C ASN A 645 24.15 35.32 -60.05
N LYS A 646 23.29 34.47 -59.48
CA LYS A 646 23.20 33.05 -59.87
C LYS A 646 22.73 32.87 -61.31
N VAL A 647 21.76 33.67 -61.77
CA VAL A 647 21.29 33.66 -63.17
C VAL A 647 22.41 34.14 -64.09
N LYS A 648 23.08 35.27 -63.78
CA LYS A 648 24.24 35.76 -64.57
C LYS A 648 25.30 34.68 -64.73
N GLY A 649 25.74 34.08 -63.62
CA GLY A 649 26.76 33.03 -63.63
C GLY A 649 26.34 31.82 -64.47
N LYS A 650 25.15 31.27 -64.23
CA LYS A 650 24.67 30.08 -64.96
C LYS A 650 24.38 30.35 -66.44
N THR A 651 23.92 31.55 -66.82
CA THR A 651 23.74 31.92 -68.22
C THR A 651 25.08 32.06 -68.94
N ILE A 652 26.09 32.64 -68.27
CA ILE A 652 27.46 32.71 -68.81
C ILE A 652 28.04 31.30 -68.97
N ASP A 653 27.89 30.42 -67.98
CA ASP A 653 28.33 29.02 -68.07
C ASP A 653 27.64 28.26 -69.20
N ALA A 654 26.33 28.46 -69.37
CA ALA A 654 25.57 27.87 -70.48
C ALA A 654 26.06 28.36 -71.84
N LEU A 655 26.34 29.65 -71.98
CA LEU A 655 26.90 30.23 -73.22
C LEU A 655 28.32 29.74 -73.50
N ILE A 656 29.15 29.56 -72.46
CA ILE A 656 30.48 28.94 -72.60
C ILE A 656 30.33 27.50 -73.09
N GLY A 657 29.39 26.73 -72.54
CA GLY A 657 29.12 25.35 -72.99
C GLY A 657 28.60 25.27 -74.43
N VAL A 658 27.78 26.23 -74.85
CA VAL A 658 27.32 26.36 -76.25
C VAL A 658 28.49 26.72 -77.17
N TYR A 659 29.34 27.66 -76.76
CA TYR A 659 30.51 28.06 -77.53
C TYR A 659 31.54 26.92 -77.66
N ASP A 660 31.78 26.14 -76.60
CA ASP A 660 32.66 24.96 -76.62
C ASP A 660 32.18 23.95 -77.67
N LYS A 661 30.88 23.67 -77.73
CA LYS A 661 30.29 22.79 -78.74
C LYS A 661 30.45 23.32 -80.17
N ILE A 662 30.26 24.63 -80.38
CA ILE A 662 30.47 25.29 -81.68
C ILE A 662 31.96 25.30 -82.07
N GLN A 663 32.85 25.49 -81.10
CA GLN A 663 34.30 25.46 -81.31
C GLN A 663 34.77 24.07 -81.73
N ASN A 664 34.26 23.02 -81.10
CA ASN A 664 34.60 21.63 -81.44
C ASN A 664 34.06 21.21 -82.81
N SER A 665 32.91 21.74 -83.25
CA SER A 665 32.32 21.39 -84.56
C SER A 665 32.85 22.23 -85.74
N PHE A 666 33.33 23.46 -85.51
CA PHE A 666 33.73 24.40 -86.58
C PHE A 666 35.18 24.88 -86.52
N HIS A 667 35.99 24.46 -85.55
CA HIS A 667 37.40 24.88 -85.35
C HIS A 667 37.62 26.39 -85.50
N VAL A 668 36.95 27.18 -84.65
CA VAL A 668 37.14 28.65 -84.58
C VAL A 668 38.45 28.99 -83.86
N THR A 669 39.17 30.01 -84.34
CA THR A 669 40.57 30.34 -84.03
C THR A 669 40.86 31.01 -82.67
N ARG A 670 39.86 31.43 -81.88
CA ARG A 670 40.11 31.99 -80.53
C ARG A 670 39.92 30.92 -79.45
N HIS A 671 40.95 30.74 -78.63
CA HIS A 671 41.00 29.72 -77.59
C HIS A 671 39.95 29.96 -76.50
N LEU A 672 39.27 28.87 -76.11
CA LEU A 672 38.33 28.76 -74.99
C LEU A 672 38.83 29.41 -73.67
N SER A 673 40.15 29.51 -73.50
CA SER A 673 40.80 30.13 -72.34
C SER A 673 40.59 31.65 -72.25
N GLU A 674 40.56 32.38 -73.37
CA GLU A 674 40.35 33.84 -73.38
C GLU A 674 38.89 34.18 -73.07
N ILE A 675 37.95 33.36 -73.54
CA ILE A 675 36.52 33.52 -73.27
C ILE A 675 36.20 33.15 -71.81
N LYS A 676 36.83 32.10 -71.27
CA LYS A 676 36.74 31.78 -69.84
C LYS A 676 37.33 32.89 -68.96
N ALA A 677 38.41 33.54 -69.40
CA ALA A 677 39.00 34.69 -68.68
C ALA A 677 38.10 35.94 -68.73
N LEU A 678 37.48 36.22 -69.88
CA LEU A 678 36.52 37.34 -70.03
C LEU A 678 35.21 37.10 -69.27
N ALA A 679 34.70 35.87 -69.27
CA ALA A 679 33.56 35.45 -68.46
C ALA A 679 33.85 35.51 -66.95
N ALA A 680 35.06 35.15 -66.53
CA ALA A 680 35.53 35.31 -65.15
C ALA A 680 35.65 36.78 -64.73
N LEU A 681 35.96 37.69 -65.65
CA LEU A 681 35.96 39.14 -65.39
C LEU A 681 34.54 39.70 -65.30
N ALA A 682 33.62 39.24 -66.14
CA ALA A 682 32.20 39.65 -66.12
C ALA A 682 31.43 39.16 -64.87
N THR A 683 31.87 38.06 -64.26
CA THR A 683 31.26 37.51 -63.02
C THR A 683 31.87 38.06 -61.73
N ASN A 684 33.10 38.61 -61.78
CA ASN A 684 33.84 39.12 -60.62
C ASN A 684 33.81 40.65 -60.47
N GLN A 685 33.12 41.40 -61.33
CA GLN A 685 32.84 42.80 -61.05
C GLN A 685 31.81 42.90 -59.92
N LYS A 686 32.36 43.02 -58.71
CA LYS A 686 31.67 43.32 -57.44
C LYS A 686 30.94 44.65 -57.49
#